data_AF-A0A3D2U0C0-F1
#
_entry.id   AF-A0A3D2U0C0-F1
#
_cell.length_a   1.000
_cell.length_b   1.000
_cell.length_c   1.000
_cell.angle_alpha   90.00
_cell.angle_beta   90.00
_cell.angle_gamma   90.00
#
_symmetry.space_group_name_H-M   'P 1'
#
loop_
_entity.id
_entity.type
_entity.pdbx_description
1 polymer ?
#
loop_
_entity_poly.entity_id
_entity_poly.type
_entity_poly.pdbx_seq_one_letter_code
_entity_poly.pdbx_strand_id
1 'polypeptide(L)'
;WNPEGTSSPIVAIDDGDVVELELADELETDGIGSRLGVAGTAVSLLLHAWVIFNLSGLFVEPNDTAPSVPPIETVMNEPEDLEEIEEQIDYELANPDERELEVREVINSTSVGIAQNDNPKPQAPPTPELERPPTELQQAAYDIPEGIEVDDRMVVKGTVGEAIVQLESALDLVTWEIANNLKERKVMVVWMLDASGSLANQRKLVQKRLKRIYGELDALERSGQLPMRDQPLLSAVVSYGQKTNYLTKAPTDQFSKIEKAFAALKPDTSGQENVFTAIFQVMGMWGHFRNKQGRQIMLVAITDEAGDDHGAPLEAAIARCRRKGAKAYVIGPSAPFGARKGYVPYVAPENGKTYQLPVDLGPDAAIPTQVRLPFWFGGPQYNRPPLSSGFAPYALARMVTETGGIYFMSNMTTMAGLAPIGHFDAASMRPFEPDYKYSSPADCLKDIAKHPLRMAVYNASMASRQFQANSTPRLDIRVTPGNFKQVASDAQKSVAESALMINQILQAFPRGIEQAYHTELSPRWRVAFALAYGRLLAQKVRCMEYNYACAQLKNDLTPQDVGSKSNHWIFRPDDKLNYAAPLKKIAREATGWLEKVVNEAPGTPFAVMAARELKDPLGLRVIQRYVPPVQRRPGRPRAAATPNRPRVLFANKNRKNTPPPRPAPPPKPPALPKL
;
A
#
# COMPACT_ATOMS: atom_id res chain seq x y z
N TRP A 1 18.19 27.70 -56.86
CA TRP A 1 18.94 28.11 -58.06
C TRP A 1 18.83 26.99 -59.09
N ASN A 2 17.77 27.03 -59.91
CA ASN A 2 17.76 26.76 -61.35
C ASN A 2 16.34 27.08 -61.86
N PRO A 3 16.17 28.04 -62.79
CA PRO A 3 14.90 28.41 -63.42
C PRO A 3 14.70 27.69 -64.78
N GLU A 4 13.53 27.93 -65.41
CA GLU A 4 13.14 27.52 -66.78
C GLU A 4 12.66 26.06 -66.94
N GLY A 5 11.55 25.73 -67.62
CA GLY A 5 10.60 26.53 -68.40
C GLY A 5 9.54 25.62 -69.04
N THR A 6 8.38 26.24 -69.33
CA THR A 6 7.48 26.04 -70.50
C THR A 6 6.72 24.71 -70.75
N SER A 7 5.38 24.79 -70.74
CA SER A 7 4.48 24.68 -71.94
C SER A 7 3.05 24.18 -71.59
N SER A 8 2.05 25.02 -71.86
CA SER A 8 0.61 24.70 -71.98
C SER A 8 0.29 24.15 -73.41
N PRO A 9 -0.96 23.84 -73.87
CA PRO A 9 -2.32 23.94 -73.28
C PRO A 9 -3.31 22.78 -73.69
N ILE A 10 -4.63 23.04 -73.56
CA ILE A 10 -5.86 22.38 -74.12
C ILE A 10 -6.55 21.41 -73.12
N VAL A 11 -7.63 21.73 -72.39
CA VAL A 11 -9.00 22.26 -72.66
C VAL A 11 -10.00 21.22 -73.26
N ALA A 12 -10.93 20.77 -72.41
CA ALA A 12 -12.33 20.39 -72.66
C ALA A 12 -13.03 20.35 -71.26
N ILE A 13 -13.85 21.31 -70.81
CA ILE A 13 -15.30 21.54 -71.03
C ILE A 13 -16.11 20.25 -70.76
N ASP A 14 -17.09 20.12 -69.84
CA ASP A 14 -18.10 21.06 -69.33
C ASP A 14 -18.69 20.64 -67.95
N ASP A 15 -18.95 21.68 -67.16
CA ASP A 15 -19.98 22.04 -66.18
C ASP A 15 -20.87 21.06 -65.38
N GLY A 16 -21.03 21.45 -64.11
CA GLY A 16 -22.01 20.99 -63.14
C GLY A 16 -21.89 21.71 -61.79
N ASP A 17 -22.44 22.93 -61.71
CA ASP A 17 -22.95 23.70 -60.56
C ASP A 17 -22.04 23.97 -59.33
N VAL A 18 -21.44 25.18 -59.31
CA VAL A 18 -21.06 25.90 -58.08
C VAL A 18 -21.67 27.29 -58.13
N VAL A 19 -22.51 27.59 -57.15
CA VAL A 19 -23.20 28.88 -56.98
C VAL A 19 -22.22 29.95 -56.49
N GLU A 20 -22.01 30.96 -57.33
CA GLU A 20 -21.31 32.20 -57.06
C GLU A 20 -22.32 33.23 -56.50
N LEU A 21 -22.00 33.82 -55.34
CA LEU A 21 -22.83 34.84 -54.68
C LEU A 21 -22.40 36.23 -55.17
N GLU A 22 -23.34 36.90 -55.82
CA GLU A 22 -23.28 38.27 -56.35
C GLU A 22 -22.72 39.30 -55.36
N LEU A 23 -21.84 40.16 -55.90
CA LEU A 23 -21.56 41.48 -55.38
C LEU A 23 -22.82 42.35 -55.52
N ALA A 24 -23.25 42.96 -54.42
CA ALA A 24 -24.19 44.09 -54.43
C ALA A 24 -23.40 45.39 -54.30
N ASP A 25 -23.58 46.27 -55.28
CA ASP A 25 -23.10 47.65 -55.27
C ASP A 25 -23.95 48.56 -54.35
N GLU A 26 -23.22 49.48 -53.72
CA GLU A 26 -23.54 50.82 -53.22
C GLU A 26 -24.96 51.16 -52.73
N LEU A 27 -25.06 51.39 -51.40
CA LEU A 27 -25.94 52.40 -50.81
C LEU A 27 -25.17 53.25 -49.79
N GLU A 28 -25.42 54.56 -49.90
CA GLU A 28 -24.75 55.67 -49.24
C GLU A 28 -24.93 55.73 -47.70
N THR A 29 -23.89 56.29 -47.06
CA THR A 29 -23.85 56.98 -45.76
C THR A 29 -24.20 56.20 -44.48
N ASP A 30 -23.18 55.98 -43.63
CA ASP A 30 -23.17 56.68 -42.33
C ASP A 30 -21.75 56.78 -41.74
N GLY A 31 -21.17 57.97 -41.79
CA GLY A 31 -19.81 58.30 -41.31
C GLY A 31 -19.63 58.28 -39.79
N ILE A 32 -20.56 57.67 -39.05
CA ILE A 32 -20.57 57.60 -37.59
C ILE A 32 -19.89 56.29 -37.11
N GLY A 33 -20.05 55.19 -37.85
CA GLY A 33 -19.49 53.88 -37.47
C GLY A 33 -17.96 53.82 -37.50
N SER A 34 -17.31 54.44 -38.50
CA SER A 34 -15.84 54.42 -38.60
C SER A 34 -15.16 55.30 -37.56
N ARG A 35 -15.81 56.38 -37.11
CA ARG A 35 -15.32 57.25 -36.03
C ARG A 35 -15.40 56.58 -34.65
N LEU A 36 -16.43 55.77 -34.39
CA LEU A 36 -16.54 54.98 -33.16
C LEU A 36 -15.55 53.80 -33.12
N GLY A 37 -15.30 53.13 -34.25
CA GLY A 37 -14.30 52.06 -34.34
C GLY A 37 -12.88 52.54 -34.06
N VAL A 38 -12.49 53.67 -34.66
CA VAL A 38 -11.16 54.27 -34.44
C VAL A 38 -11.02 54.77 -32.99
N ALA A 39 -12.04 55.42 -32.43
CA ALA A 39 -12.03 55.85 -31.03
C ALA A 39 -11.92 54.65 -30.06
N GLY A 40 -12.65 53.56 -30.32
CA GLY A 40 -12.57 52.34 -29.51
C GLY A 40 -11.19 51.68 -29.56
N THR A 41 -10.57 51.61 -30.73
CA THR A 41 -9.20 51.10 -30.86
C THR A 41 -8.16 51.98 -30.16
N ALA A 42 -8.31 53.31 -30.21
CA ALA A 42 -7.44 54.23 -29.51
C ALA A 42 -7.56 54.12 -27.98
N VAL A 43 -8.78 54.00 -27.46
CA VAL A 43 -9.03 53.78 -26.02
C VAL A 43 -8.49 52.43 -25.57
N SER A 44 -8.66 51.37 -26.36
CA SER A 44 -8.10 50.05 -26.07
C SER A 44 -6.57 50.05 -26.04
N LEU A 45 -5.93 50.73 -26.99
CA LEU A 45 -4.47 50.90 -27.02
C LEU A 45 -3.96 51.69 -25.82
N LEU A 46 -4.65 52.76 -25.43
CA LEU A 46 -4.30 53.55 -24.24
C LEU A 46 -4.47 52.74 -22.94
N LEU A 47 -5.52 51.92 -22.84
CA LEU A 47 -5.73 51.03 -21.69
C LEU A 47 -4.60 49.98 -21.60
N HIS A 48 -4.25 49.35 -22.72
CA HIS A 48 -3.16 48.36 -22.74
C HIS A 48 -1.80 48.99 -22.45
N ALA A 49 -1.52 50.18 -22.99
CA ALA A 49 -0.31 50.94 -22.69
C ALA A 49 -0.26 51.32 -21.20
N TRP A 50 -1.38 51.73 -20.60
CA TRP A 50 -1.48 52.02 -19.17
C TRP A 50 -1.25 50.78 -18.31
N VAL A 51 -1.84 49.63 -18.66
CA VAL A 51 -1.64 48.36 -17.94
C VAL A 51 -0.18 47.91 -18.03
N ILE A 52 0.44 47.98 -19.21
CA ILE A 52 1.86 47.63 -19.40
C ILE A 52 2.76 48.57 -18.61
N PHE A 53 2.48 49.88 -18.60
CA PHE A 53 3.25 50.84 -17.82
C PHE A 53 3.16 50.55 -16.31
N ASN A 54 1.97 50.27 -15.78
CA ASN A 54 1.78 49.93 -14.37
C ASN A 54 2.37 48.57 -13.99
N LEU A 55 2.35 47.59 -14.90
CA LEU A 55 3.00 46.29 -14.69
C LEU A 55 4.52 46.34 -14.87
N SER A 56 5.05 47.27 -15.66
CA SER A 56 6.50 47.44 -15.83
C SER A 56 7.21 47.99 -14.60
N GLY A 57 6.47 48.60 -13.66
CA GLY A 57 6.96 49.02 -12.35
C GLY A 57 6.89 47.94 -11.27
N LEU A 58 6.25 46.80 -11.54
CA LEU A 58 6.20 45.64 -10.66
C LEU A 58 7.46 44.79 -10.84
N PHE A 59 8.58 45.31 -10.33
CA PHE A 59 9.75 44.49 -10.07
C PHE A 59 9.47 43.67 -8.80
N VAL A 60 9.15 42.39 -8.98
CA VAL A 60 9.36 41.41 -7.90
C VAL A 60 10.86 41.26 -7.82
N GLU A 61 11.48 41.83 -6.77
CA GLU A 61 12.86 41.51 -6.45
C GLU A 61 12.99 39.99 -6.44
N PRO A 62 13.90 39.39 -7.25
CA PRO A 62 14.28 38.02 -6.98
C PRO A 62 14.77 38.03 -5.54
N ASN A 63 14.17 37.20 -4.70
CA ASN A 63 14.67 36.95 -3.36
C ASN A 63 16.03 36.25 -3.52
N ASP A 64 17.08 37.02 -3.82
CA ASP A 64 18.49 36.65 -3.79
C ASP A 64 18.99 36.68 -2.34
N THR A 65 18.13 36.24 -1.41
CA THR A 65 18.61 35.73 -0.14
C THR A 65 19.12 34.32 -0.43
N ALA A 66 20.39 34.23 -0.81
CA ALA A 66 21.18 33.06 -0.45
C ALA A 66 20.87 32.77 1.04
N PRO A 67 20.60 31.52 1.44
CA PRO A 67 20.28 31.22 2.82
C PRO A 67 21.42 31.77 3.69
N SER A 68 21.12 32.83 4.44
CA SER A 68 21.98 33.32 5.50
C SER A 68 22.10 32.17 6.47
N VAL A 69 23.23 31.47 6.41
CA VAL A 69 23.69 30.67 7.53
C VAL A 69 23.99 31.71 8.60
N PRO A 70 23.22 31.79 9.70
CA PRO A 70 23.61 32.68 10.77
C PRO A 70 25.05 32.33 11.16
N PRO A 71 25.95 33.30 11.36
CA PRO A 71 27.24 32.98 11.94
C PRO A 71 26.94 32.20 13.22
N ILE A 72 27.49 30.99 13.29
CA ILE A 72 27.48 30.23 14.53
C ILE A 72 28.33 31.07 15.47
N GLU A 73 27.69 31.94 16.24
CA GLU A 73 28.26 32.41 17.49
C GLU A 73 28.32 31.16 18.37
N THR A 74 29.49 30.52 18.35
CA THR A 74 29.87 29.61 19.42
C THR A 74 30.05 30.45 20.67
N VAL A 75 28.94 30.76 21.35
CA VAL A 75 29.00 30.95 22.78
C VAL A 75 29.30 29.56 23.32
N MET A 76 30.58 29.33 23.63
CA MET A 76 30.92 28.27 24.55
C MET A 76 30.28 28.66 25.88
N ASN A 77 29.06 28.20 26.12
CA ASN A 77 28.63 28.04 27.49
C ASN A 77 29.60 27.01 28.06
N GLU A 78 30.50 27.47 28.91
CA GLU A 78 31.07 26.59 29.90
C GLU A 78 29.89 25.83 30.54
N PRO A 79 29.98 24.50 30.65
CA PRO A 79 28.94 23.77 31.36
C PRO A 79 28.86 24.39 32.76
N GLU A 80 27.74 25.03 33.08
CA GLU A 80 27.36 25.15 34.47
C GLU A 80 27.31 23.72 34.98
N ASP A 81 28.20 23.43 35.93
CA ASP A 81 28.11 22.26 36.77
C ASP A 81 26.73 22.33 37.44
N LEU A 82 25.76 21.64 36.83
CA LEU A 82 24.51 21.32 37.50
C LEU A 82 24.93 20.43 38.66
N GLU A 83 24.97 21.01 39.86
CA GLU A 83 24.96 20.24 41.10
C GLU A 83 23.84 19.21 40.95
N GLU A 84 24.22 17.93 40.85
CA GLU A 84 23.29 16.83 40.99
C GLU A 84 22.58 17.06 42.32
N ILE A 85 21.30 17.41 42.27
CA ILE A 85 20.45 17.31 43.45
C ILE A 85 20.42 15.82 43.76
N GLU A 86 21.26 15.40 44.71
CA GLU A 86 21.19 14.07 45.30
C GLU A 86 19.75 13.90 45.79
N GLU A 87 19.00 13.03 45.11
CA GLU A 87 17.69 12.60 45.55
C GLU A 87 17.91 11.82 46.85
N GLN A 88 17.79 12.52 47.98
CA GLN A 88 17.94 11.96 49.31
C GLN A 88 16.78 10.99 49.53
N ILE A 89 17.05 9.71 49.27
CA ILE A 89 16.15 8.62 49.63
C ILE A 89 16.13 8.57 51.16
N ASP A 90 15.07 9.07 51.78
CA ASP A 90 14.83 8.86 53.21
C ASP A 90 14.59 7.36 53.44
N TYR A 91 15.61 6.69 53.97
CA TYR A 91 15.47 5.34 54.49
C TYR A 91 14.87 5.43 55.89
N GLU A 92 13.56 5.21 56.02
CA GLU A 92 12.99 4.83 57.31
C GLU A 92 13.48 3.41 57.65
N LEU A 93 14.34 3.33 58.67
CA LEU A 93 14.76 2.07 59.27
C LEU A 93 13.52 1.32 59.76
N ALA A 94 13.28 0.14 59.21
CA ALA A 94 12.30 -0.78 59.75
C ALA A 94 12.62 -1.06 61.23
N ASN A 95 11.64 -0.82 62.09
CA ASN A 95 11.74 -1.05 63.53
C ASN A 95 12.04 -2.56 63.78
N PRO A 96 13.06 -2.94 64.59
CA PRO A 96 13.50 -4.34 64.68
C PRO A 96 12.59 -5.31 65.42
N ASP A 97 11.46 -4.84 66.00
CA ASP A 97 10.67 -5.61 66.97
C ASP A 97 9.36 -6.23 66.42
N GLU A 98 9.14 -6.24 65.11
CA GLU A 98 8.01 -6.99 64.53
C GLU A 98 8.48 -8.23 63.76
N ARG A 99 9.12 -9.14 64.50
CA ARG A 99 9.03 -10.57 64.20
C ARG A 99 8.03 -11.18 65.17
N GLU A 100 6.85 -11.55 64.68
CA GLU A 100 6.25 -12.87 64.96
C GLU A 100 4.87 -13.08 64.29
N LEU A 101 4.80 -14.20 63.55
CA LEU A 101 3.65 -15.11 63.37
C LEU A 101 2.71 -15.01 62.15
N GLU A 102 2.08 -16.17 61.94
CA GLU A 102 1.68 -16.84 60.70
C GLU A 102 0.24 -16.59 60.23
N VAL A 103 0.08 -16.64 58.89
CA VAL A 103 -1.02 -17.21 58.09
C VAL A 103 -2.47 -16.94 58.54
N ARG A 104 -3.23 -16.14 57.77
CA ARG A 104 -4.48 -16.58 57.11
C ARG A 104 -5.11 -15.54 56.19
N GLU A 105 -5.78 -16.12 55.20
CA GLU A 105 -6.68 -15.56 54.18
C GLU A 105 -7.76 -14.60 54.69
N VAL A 106 -8.12 -13.67 53.78
CA VAL A 106 -9.48 -13.20 53.45
C VAL A 106 -10.05 -11.99 54.23
N ILE A 107 -10.18 -10.90 53.45
CA ILE A 107 -11.32 -9.98 53.28
C ILE A 107 -11.82 -9.20 54.51
N ASN A 108 -11.70 -7.87 54.36
CA ASN A 108 -12.50 -6.75 54.89
C ASN A 108 -13.00 -6.82 56.35
N SER A 109 -12.74 -5.74 57.09
CA SER A 109 -13.65 -4.59 57.12
C SER A 109 -13.27 -3.58 58.22
N THR A 110 -13.36 -2.28 57.90
CA THR A 110 -13.91 -1.15 58.71
C THR A 110 -13.42 -0.98 60.15
N SER A 111 -13.12 0.20 60.73
CA SER A 111 -13.43 1.62 60.52
C SER A 111 -12.97 2.32 61.83
N VAL A 112 -12.58 3.60 61.89
CA VAL A 112 -13.34 4.81 62.31
C VAL A 112 -12.23 5.83 62.69
N GLY A 113 -12.23 7.12 62.40
CA GLY A 113 -13.24 7.98 61.78
C GLY A 113 -12.86 9.48 61.85
N ILE A 114 -13.68 10.24 61.11
CA ILE A 114 -14.14 11.62 61.36
C ILE A 114 -13.28 12.81 60.92
N ALA A 115 -13.76 13.48 59.86
CA ALA A 115 -14.11 14.91 59.88
C ALA A 115 -15.16 15.20 58.78
N GLN A 116 -16.29 15.78 59.20
CA GLN A 116 -17.42 16.23 58.37
C GLN A 116 -17.12 17.57 57.66
N ASN A 117 -17.73 17.80 56.48
CA ASN A 117 -18.77 18.82 56.35
C ASN A 117 -19.51 18.75 54.99
N ASP A 118 -20.83 18.55 55.13
CA ASP A 118 -22.02 19.03 54.38
C ASP A 118 -22.13 19.01 52.84
N ASN A 119 -23.01 18.10 52.39
CA ASN A 119 -23.62 17.98 51.06
C ASN A 119 -24.96 18.73 50.95
N PRO A 120 -25.39 19.15 49.75
CA PRO A 120 -26.80 19.08 49.33
C PRO A 120 -27.13 17.68 48.76
N LYS A 121 -28.35 17.20 49.05
CA LYS A 121 -28.86 15.83 48.84
C LYS A 121 -28.81 15.30 47.40
N PRO A 122 -28.64 13.97 47.20
CA PRO A 122 -28.84 13.30 45.92
C PRO A 122 -30.34 13.14 45.61
N GLN A 123 -30.77 13.55 44.42
CA GLN A 123 -32.04 13.14 43.83
C GLN A 123 -31.89 11.76 43.16
N ALA A 124 -32.99 11.01 43.16
CA ALA A 124 -33.17 9.62 42.76
C ALA A 124 -32.52 9.20 41.42
N PRO A 125 -32.28 7.89 41.21
CA PRO A 125 -31.76 7.39 39.93
C PRO A 125 -32.75 7.69 38.80
N PRO A 126 -32.30 8.13 37.61
CA PRO A 126 -33.19 8.31 36.48
C PRO A 126 -33.70 6.95 35.99
N THR A 127 -35.03 6.81 36.06
CA THR A 127 -35.84 5.83 35.32
C THR A 127 -35.54 5.91 33.82
N PRO A 128 -35.56 4.80 33.05
CA PRO A 128 -35.42 4.87 31.61
C PRO A 128 -36.65 5.54 30.99
N GLU A 129 -36.50 6.75 30.43
CA GLU A 129 -37.51 7.35 29.55
C GLU A 129 -37.47 6.66 28.19
N LEU A 130 -38.45 5.78 27.97
CA LEU A 130 -39.00 5.50 26.65
C LEU A 130 -39.75 6.76 26.17
N GLU A 131 -39.50 7.08 24.89
CA GLU A 131 -40.34 7.85 23.97
C GLU A 131 -40.66 9.33 24.31
N ARG A 132 -40.04 10.23 23.53
CA ARG A 132 -40.72 11.46 23.07
C ARG A 132 -40.51 11.66 21.55
N PRO A 133 -41.52 12.25 20.87
CA PRO A 133 -41.74 12.15 19.43
C PRO A 133 -40.81 13.06 18.62
N PRO A 134 -40.70 12.86 17.29
CA PRO A 134 -39.82 13.67 16.46
C PRO A 134 -40.25 15.14 16.55
N THR A 135 -39.38 16.00 17.07
CA THR A 135 -39.50 17.43 16.87
C THR A 135 -39.44 17.67 15.37
N GLU A 136 -40.53 18.24 14.84
CA GLU A 136 -40.64 18.68 13.47
C GLU A 136 -39.38 19.42 13.05
N LEU A 137 -38.75 18.90 12.00
CA LEU A 137 -37.78 19.61 11.20
C LEU A 137 -38.44 20.94 10.79
N GLN A 138 -38.11 22.03 11.48
CA GLN A 138 -38.21 23.34 10.88
C GLN A 138 -37.30 23.30 9.66
N GLN A 139 -37.91 23.10 8.49
CA GLN A 139 -37.30 23.35 7.21
C GLN A 139 -36.85 24.80 7.25
N ALA A 140 -35.55 25.02 7.46
CA ALA A 140 -34.93 26.21 6.93
C ALA A 140 -35.27 26.18 5.45
N ALA A 141 -36.13 27.09 5.01
CA ALA A 141 -36.37 27.35 3.61
C ALA A 141 -35.00 27.71 3.03
N TYR A 142 -34.36 26.74 2.40
CA TYR A 142 -33.29 27.01 1.48
C TYR A 142 -33.93 27.84 0.38
N ASP A 143 -33.59 29.12 0.34
CA ASP A 143 -33.59 29.86 -0.92
C ASP A 143 -32.85 28.96 -1.90
N ILE A 144 -33.59 28.36 -2.82
CA ILE A 144 -33.01 27.61 -3.93
C ILE A 144 -32.33 28.69 -4.77
N PRO A 145 -30.99 28.80 -4.77
CA PRO A 145 -30.35 29.65 -5.74
C PRO A 145 -30.70 29.03 -7.09
N GLU A 146 -31.36 29.81 -7.95
CA GLU A 146 -31.55 29.45 -9.35
C GLU A 146 -30.25 28.86 -9.88
N GLY A 147 -30.39 27.70 -10.53
CA GLY A 147 -29.31 26.75 -10.78
C GLY A 147 -27.98 27.41 -11.13
N ILE A 148 -27.00 27.25 -10.25
CA ILE A 148 -25.61 27.34 -10.66
C ILE A 148 -25.46 26.31 -11.77
N GLU A 149 -25.25 26.77 -13.01
CA GLU A 149 -24.77 25.91 -14.09
C GLU A 149 -23.42 25.34 -13.64
N VAL A 150 -23.46 24.14 -13.05
CA VAL A 150 -22.25 23.38 -12.74
C VAL A 150 -21.63 23.02 -14.09
N ASP A 151 -20.49 23.63 -14.42
CA ASP A 151 -19.71 23.25 -15.61
C ASP A 151 -19.52 21.73 -15.60
N ASP A 152 -19.95 21.04 -16.67
CA ASP A 152 -19.77 19.59 -16.88
C ASP A 152 -18.30 19.11 -16.77
N ARG A 153 -17.35 20.04 -16.73
CA ARG A 153 -15.92 19.78 -16.47
C ARG A 153 -15.57 19.67 -14.99
N MET A 154 -16.51 19.98 -14.09
CA MET A 154 -16.31 19.77 -12.65
C MET A 154 -16.28 18.27 -12.38
N VAL A 155 -15.09 17.75 -12.13
CA VAL A 155 -14.88 16.33 -11.83
C VAL A 155 -15.36 16.06 -10.41
N VAL A 156 -16.49 15.36 -10.27
CA VAL A 156 -16.85 14.70 -9.01
C VAL A 156 -15.80 13.62 -8.75
N LYS A 157 -15.23 13.57 -7.54
CA LYS A 157 -14.21 12.58 -7.19
C LYS A 157 -14.74 11.17 -7.40
N GLY A 158 -13.95 10.35 -8.09
CA GLY A 158 -14.26 8.95 -8.34
C GLY A 158 -14.15 8.09 -7.10
N THR A 159 -14.78 6.91 -7.11
CA THR A 159 -14.82 5.99 -5.98
C THR A 159 -13.82 4.84 -6.15
N VAL A 160 -13.22 4.41 -5.05
CA VAL A 160 -12.42 3.18 -4.99
C VAL A 160 -13.31 2.13 -4.31
N GLY A 161 -13.52 0.99 -4.98
CA GLY A 161 -14.65 0.08 -4.76
C GLY A 161 -14.89 -0.37 -3.31
N GLU A 162 -16.16 -0.73 -3.05
CA GLU A 162 -16.66 -1.04 -1.70
C GLU A 162 -16.46 -2.51 -1.27
N ALA A 163 -15.96 -3.38 -2.15
CA ALA A 163 -15.62 -4.77 -1.82
C ALA A 163 -14.76 -5.40 -2.92
N ILE A 164 -14.07 -6.50 -2.59
CA ILE A 164 -13.47 -7.37 -3.61
C ILE A 164 -14.59 -8.14 -4.30
N VAL A 165 -14.72 -7.94 -5.62
CA VAL A 165 -15.74 -8.56 -6.46
C VAL A 165 -15.14 -9.53 -7.47
N GLN A 166 -15.91 -10.52 -7.90
CA GLN A 166 -15.51 -11.37 -9.02
C GLN A 166 -15.49 -10.54 -10.31
N LEU A 167 -14.62 -10.92 -11.25
CA LEU A 167 -14.46 -10.21 -12.53
C LEU A 167 -15.80 -10.04 -13.28
N GLU A 168 -16.66 -11.06 -13.26
CA GLU A 168 -17.97 -11.01 -13.92
C GLU A 168 -18.89 -9.96 -13.26
N SER A 169 -18.90 -9.90 -11.93
CA SER A 169 -19.65 -8.88 -11.18
C SER A 169 -19.10 -7.47 -11.42
N ALA A 170 -17.78 -7.30 -11.51
CA ALA A 170 -17.17 -6.02 -11.88
C ALA A 170 -17.60 -5.56 -13.27
N LEU A 171 -17.63 -6.48 -14.25
CA LEU A 171 -18.10 -6.18 -15.61
C LEU A 171 -19.59 -5.83 -15.65
N ASP A 172 -20.42 -6.43 -14.78
CA ASP A 172 -21.84 -6.08 -14.65
C ASP A 172 -22.02 -4.67 -14.09
N LEU A 173 -21.21 -4.28 -13.10
CA LEU A 173 -21.22 -2.91 -12.57
C LEU A 173 -20.76 -1.88 -13.62
N VAL A 174 -19.74 -2.21 -14.42
CA VAL A 174 -19.33 -1.37 -15.56
C VAL A 174 -20.48 -1.24 -16.57
N THR A 175 -21.22 -2.32 -16.83
CA THR A 175 -22.37 -2.32 -17.75
C THR A 175 -23.49 -1.42 -17.25
N TRP A 176 -23.80 -1.50 -15.96
CA TRP A 176 -24.77 -0.61 -15.32
C TRP A 176 -24.35 0.87 -15.45
N GLU A 177 -23.06 1.16 -15.24
CA GLU A 177 -22.53 2.51 -15.38
C GLU A 177 -22.59 3.01 -16.84
N ILE A 178 -22.30 2.15 -17.82
CA ILE A 178 -22.47 2.47 -19.25
C ILE A 178 -23.94 2.82 -19.53
N ALA A 179 -24.87 1.99 -19.08
CA ALA A 179 -26.30 2.22 -19.26
C ALA A 179 -26.76 3.52 -18.59
N ASN A 180 -26.24 3.84 -17.40
CA ASN A 180 -26.57 5.08 -16.71
C ASN A 180 -26.06 6.32 -17.47
N ASN A 181 -24.81 6.31 -17.94
CA ASN A 181 -24.25 7.40 -18.74
C ASN A 181 -24.98 7.55 -20.11
N LEU A 182 -25.48 6.45 -20.69
CA LEU A 182 -26.26 6.47 -21.94
C LEU A 182 -27.62 7.17 -21.81
N LYS A 183 -28.21 7.22 -20.61
CA LYS A 183 -29.45 7.99 -20.35
C LYS A 183 -29.19 9.48 -20.56
N GLU A 184 -28.06 9.97 -20.07
CA GLU A 184 -27.71 11.39 -20.13
C GLU A 184 -27.14 11.79 -21.50
N ARG A 185 -26.14 11.07 -22.02
CA ARG A 185 -25.40 11.47 -23.23
C ARG A 185 -25.02 10.27 -24.10
N LYS A 186 -24.57 10.55 -25.32
CA LYS A 186 -23.89 9.54 -26.15
C LYS A 186 -22.61 9.10 -25.44
N VAL A 187 -22.28 7.81 -25.44
CA VAL A 187 -21.11 7.27 -24.74
C VAL A 187 -20.09 6.72 -25.75
N MET A 188 -18.80 6.85 -25.42
CA MET A 188 -17.70 6.14 -26.05
C MET A 188 -16.96 5.32 -24.99
N VAL A 189 -17.04 4.00 -25.09
CA VAL A 189 -16.33 3.07 -24.20
C VAL A 189 -15.05 2.61 -24.89
N VAL A 190 -13.91 2.76 -24.23
CA VAL A 190 -12.64 2.19 -24.67
C VAL A 190 -12.23 1.09 -23.72
N TRP A 191 -12.28 -0.15 -24.19
CA TRP A 191 -11.78 -1.31 -23.47
C TRP A 191 -10.27 -1.39 -23.61
N MET A 192 -9.57 -1.24 -22.49
CA MET A 192 -8.12 -1.25 -22.40
C MET A 192 -7.69 -2.56 -21.74
N LEU A 193 -7.06 -3.43 -22.52
CA LEU A 193 -6.74 -4.79 -22.12
C LEU A 193 -5.24 -4.92 -21.90
N ASP A 194 -4.88 -5.38 -20.73
CA ASP A 194 -3.53 -5.80 -20.45
C ASP A 194 -3.16 -7.03 -21.32
N ALA A 195 -2.03 -6.91 -22.02
CA ALA A 195 -1.50 -7.93 -22.92
C ALA A 195 -0.65 -8.98 -22.19
N SER A 196 -0.45 -8.88 -20.87
CA SER A 196 0.32 -9.84 -20.09
C SER A 196 -0.16 -11.28 -20.29
N GLY A 197 0.78 -12.23 -20.21
CA GLY A 197 0.50 -13.67 -20.34
C GLY A 197 -0.39 -14.21 -19.20
N SER A 198 -0.31 -13.61 -18.00
CA SER A 198 -1.06 -14.00 -16.80
C SER A 198 -2.57 -13.92 -16.98
N LEU A 199 -3.05 -12.97 -17.81
CA LEU A 199 -4.46 -12.68 -18.03
C LEU A 199 -5.10 -13.44 -19.19
N ALA A 200 -4.42 -14.40 -19.81
CA ALA A 200 -4.93 -15.10 -20.99
C ALA A 200 -6.29 -15.79 -20.76
N ASN A 201 -6.51 -16.35 -19.56
CA ASN A 201 -7.79 -16.99 -19.22
C ASN A 201 -8.88 -15.96 -18.91
N GLN A 202 -8.52 -14.90 -18.19
CA GLN A 202 -9.39 -13.80 -17.80
C GLN A 202 -9.90 -13.06 -19.05
N ARG A 203 -9.05 -12.83 -20.06
CA ARG A 203 -9.46 -12.24 -21.34
C ARG A 203 -10.54 -13.05 -22.07
N LYS A 204 -10.46 -14.39 -22.05
CA LYS A 204 -11.52 -15.25 -22.63
C LYS A 204 -12.83 -15.09 -21.87
N LEU A 205 -12.77 -14.94 -20.55
CA LEU A 205 -13.95 -14.69 -19.72
C LEU A 205 -14.59 -13.33 -20.04
N VAL A 206 -13.77 -12.28 -20.14
CA VAL A 206 -14.22 -10.93 -20.53
C VAL A 206 -14.90 -10.98 -21.90
N GLN A 207 -14.28 -11.62 -22.90
CA GLN A 207 -14.86 -11.76 -24.24
C GLN A 207 -16.25 -12.41 -24.21
N LYS A 208 -16.40 -13.50 -23.44
CA LYS A 208 -17.69 -14.18 -23.27
C LYS A 208 -18.74 -13.27 -22.62
N ARG A 209 -18.35 -12.49 -21.61
CA ARG A 209 -19.26 -11.59 -20.89
C ARG A 209 -19.67 -10.40 -21.75
N LEU A 210 -18.77 -9.83 -22.56
CA LEU A 210 -19.08 -8.70 -23.44
C LEU A 210 -20.24 -9.00 -24.38
N LYS A 211 -20.33 -10.22 -24.94
CA LYS A 211 -21.47 -10.61 -25.77
C LYS A 211 -22.81 -10.47 -25.05
N ARG A 212 -22.84 -10.79 -23.77
CA ARG A 212 -24.03 -10.61 -22.92
C ARG A 212 -24.29 -9.13 -22.66
N ILE A 213 -23.25 -8.37 -22.31
CA ILE A 213 -23.33 -6.93 -22.03
C ILE A 213 -23.93 -6.15 -23.19
N TYR A 214 -23.39 -6.31 -24.40
CA TYR A 214 -23.92 -5.63 -25.58
C TYR A 214 -25.32 -6.12 -25.96
N GLY A 215 -25.63 -7.40 -25.74
CA GLY A 215 -26.99 -7.92 -25.94
C GLY A 215 -28.02 -7.32 -24.96
N GLU A 216 -27.63 -7.10 -23.70
CA GLU A 216 -28.45 -6.44 -22.69
C GLU A 216 -28.63 -4.95 -23.03
N LEU A 217 -27.58 -4.26 -23.48
CA LEU A 217 -27.65 -2.86 -23.93
C LEU A 217 -28.56 -2.69 -25.16
N ASP A 218 -28.46 -3.58 -26.15
CA ASP A 218 -29.33 -3.60 -27.33
C ASP A 218 -30.81 -3.84 -26.92
N ALA A 219 -31.05 -4.70 -25.94
CA ALA A 219 -32.39 -4.96 -25.43
C ALA A 219 -32.99 -3.73 -24.71
N LEU A 220 -32.17 -3.01 -23.93
CA LEU A 220 -32.57 -1.76 -23.28
C LEU A 220 -32.95 -0.69 -24.30
N GLU A 221 -32.18 -0.56 -25.38
CA GLU A 221 -32.50 0.34 -26.50
C GLU A 221 -33.83 -0.03 -27.17
N ARG A 222 -34.04 -1.32 -27.49
CA ARG A 222 -35.29 -1.80 -28.11
C ARG A 222 -36.52 -1.65 -27.20
N SER A 223 -36.33 -1.74 -25.88
CA SER A 223 -37.39 -1.57 -24.89
C SER A 223 -37.76 -0.11 -24.63
N GLY A 224 -37.07 0.86 -25.26
CA GLY A 224 -37.31 2.28 -25.08
C GLY A 224 -36.83 2.85 -23.74
N GLN A 225 -36.02 2.10 -22.99
CA GLN A 225 -35.48 2.55 -21.70
C GLN A 225 -34.26 3.48 -21.85
N LEU A 226 -33.71 3.58 -23.05
CA LEU A 226 -32.64 4.52 -23.41
C LEU A 226 -33.17 5.55 -24.42
N PRO A 227 -32.75 6.83 -24.34
CA PRO A 227 -33.18 7.84 -25.30
C PRO A 227 -32.73 7.47 -26.71
N MET A 228 -33.66 7.56 -27.68
CA MET A 228 -33.33 7.32 -29.08
C MET A 228 -32.34 8.36 -29.58
N ARG A 229 -31.11 7.93 -29.85
CA ARG A 229 -30.01 8.75 -30.35
C ARG A 229 -29.30 7.96 -31.43
N ASP A 230 -28.91 8.62 -32.51
CA ASP A 230 -28.10 7.97 -33.53
C ASP A 230 -26.71 7.58 -32.97
N GLN A 231 -26.37 6.30 -33.11
CA GLN A 231 -25.16 5.66 -32.55
C GLN A 231 -24.94 6.02 -31.07
N PRO A 232 -25.83 5.60 -30.15
CA PRO A 232 -25.79 6.05 -28.76
C PRO A 232 -24.50 5.59 -28.07
N LEU A 233 -24.00 4.40 -28.42
CA LEU A 233 -22.78 3.81 -27.90
C LEU A 233 -21.75 3.58 -29.02
N LEU A 234 -20.54 4.10 -28.84
CA LEU A 234 -19.36 3.67 -29.60
C LEU A 234 -18.41 2.91 -28.70
N SER A 235 -17.78 1.89 -29.26
CA SER A 235 -16.84 1.04 -28.55
C SER A 235 -15.52 0.93 -29.29
N ALA A 236 -14.43 0.85 -28.54
CA ALA A 236 -13.10 0.62 -29.08
C ALA A 236 -12.33 -0.34 -28.18
N VAL A 237 -11.34 -1.02 -28.75
CA VAL A 237 -10.49 -1.98 -28.03
C VAL A 237 -9.03 -1.64 -28.27
N VAL A 238 -8.29 -1.55 -27.18
CA VAL A 238 -6.87 -1.24 -27.13
C VAL A 238 -6.21 -2.27 -26.24
N SER A 239 -5.04 -2.76 -26.61
CA SER A 239 -4.20 -3.55 -25.71
C SER A 239 -2.96 -2.76 -25.32
N TYR A 240 -2.43 -2.98 -24.12
CA TYR A 240 -1.19 -2.37 -23.66
C TYR A 240 -0.27 -3.39 -23.00
N GLY A 241 1.01 -3.01 -22.95
CA GLY A 241 2.14 -3.74 -22.40
C GLY A 241 3.31 -2.77 -22.47
N GLN A 242 4.43 -3.15 -23.09
CA GLN A 242 5.48 -2.18 -23.45
C GLN A 242 4.97 -1.10 -24.42
N LYS A 243 4.08 -1.49 -25.36
CA LYS A 243 3.50 -0.59 -26.36
C LYS A 243 1.97 -0.67 -26.34
N THR A 244 1.33 0.44 -26.67
CA THR A 244 -0.12 0.51 -26.89
C THR A 244 -0.44 0.08 -28.32
N ASN A 245 -1.31 -0.91 -28.48
CA ASN A 245 -1.79 -1.37 -29.78
C ASN A 245 -3.29 -1.11 -29.91
N TYR A 246 -3.67 -0.42 -30.98
CA TYR A 246 -5.07 -0.13 -31.30
C TYR A 246 -5.66 -1.29 -32.11
N LEU A 247 -6.43 -2.15 -31.45
CA LEU A 247 -7.03 -3.32 -32.08
C LEU A 247 -8.24 -2.93 -32.95
N THR A 248 -8.92 -1.84 -32.59
CA THR A 248 -9.89 -1.15 -33.43
C THR A 248 -9.29 0.13 -34.01
N LYS A 249 -9.30 0.29 -35.34
CA LYS A 249 -8.78 1.49 -36.02
C LYS A 249 -9.54 2.78 -35.64
N ALA A 250 -10.85 2.66 -35.44
CA ALA A 250 -11.73 3.74 -35.00
C ALA A 250 -12.83 3.17 -34.09
N PRO A 251 -13.37 3.96 -33.14
CA PRO A 251 -14.53 3.57 -32.35
C PRO A 251 -15.72 3.21 -33.26
N THR A 252 -16.42 2.12 -32.94
CA THR A 252 -17.52 1.57 -33.75
C THR A 252 -18.68 1.12 -32.87
N ASP A 253 -19.88 1.17 -33.43
CA ASP A 253 -21.13 0.62 -32.92
C ASP A 253 -21.29 -0.89 -33.24
N GLN A 254 -20.43 -1.46 -34.09
CA GLN A 254 -20.54 -2.85 -34.52
C GLN A 254 -19.86 -3.81 -33.54
N PHE A 255 -20.67 -4.51 -32.73
CA PHE A 255 -20.17 -5.50 -31.77
C PHE A 255 -19.26 -6.58 -32.39
N SER A 256 -19.55 -7.04 -33.61
CA SER A 256 -18.74 -8.06 -34.29
C SER A 256 -17.29 -7.61 -34.55
N LYS A 257 -17.04 -6.30 -34.72
CA LYS A 257 -15.69 -5.74 -34.82
C LYS A 257 -14.98 -5.71 -33.47
N ILE A 258 -15.71 -5.44 -32.39
CA ILE A 258 -15.21 -5.48 -31.01
C ILE A 258 -14.81 -6.91 -30.63
N GLU A 259 -15.69 -7.89 -30.86
CA GLU A 259 -15.42 -9.30 -30.57
C GLU A 259 -14.18 -9.81 -31.33
N LYS A 260 -14.06 -9.45 -32.62
CA LYS A 260 -12.86 -9.76 -33.42
C LYS A 260 -11.60 -9.10 -32.88
N ALA A 261 -11.70 -7.84 -32.42
CA ALA A 261 -10.57 -7.12 -31.84
C ALA A 261 -10.07 -7.81 -30.54
N PHE A 262 -10.99 -8.23 -29.66
CA PHE A 262 -10.65 -9.02 -28.47
C PHE A 262 -9.92 -10.33 -28.82
N ALA A 263 -10.38 -11.04 -29.85
CA ALA A 263 -9.76 -12.28 -30.30
C ALA A 263 -8.38 -12.08 -30.96
N ALA A 264 -8.11 -10.90 -31.52
CA ALA A 264 -6.86 -10.58 -32.22
C ALA A 264 -5.70 -10.19 -31.28
N LEU A 265 -5.96 -10.06 -29.97
CA LEU A 265 -4.96 -9.67 -28.99
C LEU A 265 -3.84 -10.73 -28.88
N LYS A 266 -2.59 -10.27 -29.05
CA LYS A 266 -1.39 -11.10 -28.88
C LYS A 266 -0.76 -10.82 -27.51
N PRO A 267 -0.31 -11.85 -26.77
CA PRO A 267 0.37 -11.64 -25.50
C PRO A 267 1.65 -10.82 -25.69
N ASP A 268 1.90 -9.88 -24.79
CA ASP A 268 3.20 -9.24 -24.67
C ASP A 268 4.13 -10.09 -23.80
N THR A 269 5.38 -10.24 -24.23
CA THR A 269 6.42 -11.02 -23.52
C THR A 269 7.46 -10.12 -22.86
N SER A 270 7.27 -8.79 -22.91
CA SER A 270 8.24 -7.83 -22.39
C SER A 270 8.29 -7.77 -20.86
N GLY A 271 7.19 -8.12 -20.18
CA GLY A 271 7.02 -7.92 -18.73
C GLY A 271 7.01 -6.43 -18.34
N GLN A 272 6.54 -5.56 -19.25
CA GLN A 272 6.32 -4.14 -18.96
C GLN A 272 4.85 -3.80 -19.15
N GLU A 273 4.28 -3.02 -18.23
CA GLU A 273 2.87 -2.65 -18.23
C GLU A 273 2.68 -1.12 -18.19
N ASN A 274 2.67 -0.49 -19.37
CA ASN A 274 2.55 0.97 -19.50
C ASN A 274 1.09 1.45 -19.59
N VAL A 275 0.31 1.25 -18.53
CA VAL A 275 -1.14 1.55 -18.49
C VAL A 275 -1.43 3.05 -18.61
N PHE A 276 -0.65 3.92 -17.95
CA PHE A 276 -0.95 5.36 -17.93
C PHE A 276 -0.59 6.01 -19.27
N THR A 277 0.49 5.55 -19.90
CA THR A 277 0.90 5.92 -21.25
C THR A 277 -0.18 5.50 -22.26
N ALA A 278 -0.74 4.30 -22.12
CA ALA A 278 -1.85 3.86 -22.96
C ALA A 278 -3.06 4.78 -22.81
N ILE A 279 -3.43 5.17 -21.59
CA ILE A 279 -4.56 6.09 -21.35
C ILE A 279 -4.28 7.44 -22.02
N PHE A 280 -3.09 7.99 -21.82
CA PHE A 280 -2.68 9.25 -22.42
C PHE A 280 -2.76 9.21 -23.95
N GLN A 281 -2.30 8.13 -24.58
CA GLN A 281 -2.30 7.95 -26.03
C GLN A 281 -3.71 7.78 -26.59
N VAL A 282 -4.55 6.96 -25.95
CA VAL A 282 -5.98 6.79 -26.30
C VAL A 282 -6.69 8.13 -26.28
N MET A 283 -6.48 8.92 -25.23
CA MET A 283 -7.08 10.25 -25.14
C MET A 283 -6.51 11.25 -26.14
N GLY A 284 -5.27 11.05 -26.59
CA GLY A 284 -4.70 11.80 -27.71
C GLY A 284 -5.39 11.47 -29.03
N MET A 285 -5.67 10.19 -29.27
CA MET A 285 -6.28 9.72 -30.52
C MET A 285 -7.78 9.98 -30.59
N TRP A 286 -8.54 9.63 -29.55
CA TRP A 286 -10.01 9.65 -29.57
C TRP A 286 -10.63 10.68 -28.63
N GLY A 287 -9.84 11.48 -27.92
CA GLY A 287 -10.36 12.53 -27.04
C GLY A 287 -11.16 13.63 -27.78
N HIS A 288 -11.03 13.73 -29.11
CA HIS A 288 -11.82 14.66 -29.91
C HIS A 288 -13.31 14.29 -29.99
N PHE A 289 -13.71 13.04 -29.69
CA PHE A 289 -15.11 12.62 -29.69
C PHE A 289 -15.93 13.33 -28.60
N ARG A 290 -15.31 13.72 -27.48
CA ARG A 290 -15.96 14.61 -26.49
C ARG A 290 -16.38 15.93 -27.13
N ASN A 291 -15.45 16.59 -27.81
CA ASN A 291 -15.65 17.95 -28.32
C ASN A 291 -16.51 17.98 -29.57
N LYS A 292 -16.32 17.02 -30.49
CA LYS A 292 -17.01 17.00 -31.79
C LYS A 292 -18.40 16.36 -31.73
N GLN A 293 -18.61 15.40 -30.84
CA GLN A 293 -19.86 14.61 -30.78
C GLN A 293 -20.55 14.67 -29.41
N GLY A 294 -20.04 15.47 -28.47
CA GLY A 294 -20.61 15.59 -27.12
C GLY A 294 -20.55 14.30 -26.30
N ARG A 295 -19.72 13.32 -26.68
CA ARG A 295 -19.72 12.00 -26.05
C ARG A 295 -19.10 12.01 -24.66
N GLN A 296 -19.67 11.23 -23.74
CA GLN A 296 -19.02 10.86 -22.49
C GLN A 296 -18.00 9.75 -22.77
N ILE A 297 -16.73 9.97 -22.42
CA ILE A 297 -15.66 9.00 -22.67
C ILE A 297 -15.43 8.19 -21.40
N MET A 298 -15.57 6.86 -21.52
CA MET A 298 -15.29 5.89 -20.47
C MET A 298 -14.11 5.03 -20.87
N LEU A 299 -13.03 5.08 -20.10
CA LEU A 299 -11.84 4.25 -20.30
C LEU A 299 -11.90 3.09 -19.31
N VAL A 300 -12.02 1.85 -19.77
CA VAL A 300 -12.15 0.67 -18.90
C VAL A 300 -10.88 -0.16 -19.01
N ALA A 301 -10.00 -0.06 -18.02
CA ALA A 301 -8.76 -0.83 -17.93
C ALA A 301 -8.95 -2.12 -17.12
N ILE A 302 -8.40 -3.23 -17.62
CA ILE A 302 -8.46 -4.55 -16.96
C ILE A 302 -7.03 -5.06 -16.84
N THR A 303 -6.53 -5.22 -15.61
CA THR A 303 -5.13 -5.60 -15.29
C THR A 303 -5.07 -6.43 -14.00
N ASP A 304 -4.04 -7.25 -13.84
CA ASP A 304 -3.72 -7.95 -12.59
C ASP A 304 -2.52 -7.35 -11.83
N GLU A 305 -2.00 -6.20 -12.27
CA GLU A 305 -0.89 -5.47 -11.63
C GLU A 305 -1.18 -3.96 -11.46
N ALA A 306 -0.18 -3.21 -10.99
CA ALA A 306 -0.32 -1.76 -10.75
C ALA A 306 0.15 -0.87 -11.93
N GLY A 307 0.82 -1.47 -12.92
CA GLY A 307 1.51 -0.75 -13.99
C GLY A 307 2.88 -0.20 -13.61
N ASP A 308 3.80 -0.20 -14.57
CA ASP A 308 5.20 0.20 -14.40
C ASP A 308 5.43 1.71 -14.57
N ASP A 309 4.55 2.40 -15.29
CA ASP A 309 4.75 3.78 -15.74
C ASP A 309 4.08 4.83 -14.85
N HIS A 310 4.04 4.57 -13.54
CA HIS A 310 3.61 5.54 -12.54
C HIS A 310 4.51 6.79 -12.49
N GLY A 311 3.99 7.90 -11.97
CA GLY A 311 4.70 9.19 -11.91
C GLY A 311 4.31 10.13 -13.05
N ALA A 312 5.27 10.61 -13.84
CA ALA A 312 4.99 11.59 -14.90
C ALA A 312 3.93 11.12 -15.93
N PRO A 313 3.90 9.85 -16.39
CA PRO A 313 2.84 9.38 -17.29
C PRO A 313 1.46 9.38 -16.63
N LEU A 314 1.36 9.05 -15.33
CA LEU A 314 0.12 9.18 -14.56
C LEU A 314 -0.38 10.63 -14.53
N GLU A 315 0.46 11.61 -14.19
CA GLU A 315 0.04 13.03 -14.16
C GLU A 315 -0.43 13.49 -15.54
N ALA A 316 0.29 13.11 -16.60
CA ALA A 316 -0.06 13.45 -17.97
C ALA A 316 -1.41 12.84 -18.38
N ALA A 317 -1.66 11.58 -17.98
CA ALA A 317 -2.91 10.87 -18.22
C ALA A 317 -4.08 11.53 -17.48
N ILE A 318 -3.94 11.82 -16.18
CA ILE A 318 -4.95 12.52 -15.37
C ILE A 318 -5.28 13.88 -15.99
N ALA A 319 -4.27 14.71 -16.26
CA ALA A 319 -4.46 16.05 -16.79
C ALA A 319 -5.15 16.02 -18.17
N ARG A 320 -4.86 15.03 -19.01
CA ARG A 320 -5.52 14.87 -20.31
C ARG A 320 -6.96 14.37 -20.17
N CYS A 321 -7.23 13.43 -19.27
CA CYS A 321 -8.59 12.94 -19.01
C CYS A 321 -9.49 14.03 -18.45
N ARG A 322 -9.01 14.79 -17.45
CA ARG A 322 -9.74 15.93 -16.86
C ARG A 322 -10.08 16.99 -17.91
N ARG A 323 -9.12 17.39 -18.76
CA ARG A 323 -9.35 18.35 -19.85
C ARG A 323 -10.37 17.87 -20.89
N LYS A 324 -10.54 16.57 -21.04
CA LYS A 324 -11.46 15.96 -22.03
C LYS A 324 -12.72 15.38 -21.40
N GLY A 325 -12.96 15.58 -20.10
CA GLY A 325 -14.11 15.02 -19.39
C GLY A 325 -14.21 13.49 -19.47
N ALA A 326 -13.08 12.80 -19.63
CA ALA A 326 -13.04 11.34 -19.68
C ALA A 326 -12.92 10.75 -18.27
N LYS A 327 -13.70 9.71 -18.00
CA LYS A 327 -13.71 8.96 -16.73
C LYS A 327 -12.95 7.65 -16.89
N ALA A 328 -12.02 7.36 -15.98
CA ALA A 328 -11.30 6.09 -15.96
C ALA A 328 -11.92 5.10 -14.98
N TYR A 329 -12.16 3.89 -15.45
CA TYR A 329 -12.64 2.75 -14.70
C TYR A 329 -11.57 1.66 -14.75
N VAL A 330 -11.26 1.06 -13.62
CA VAL A 330 -10.20 0.04 -13.54
C VAL A 330 -10.75 -1.18 -12.84
N ILE A 331 -10.55 -2.36 -13.43
CA ILE A 331 -10.78 -3.65 -12.79
C ILE A 331 -9.41 -4.26 -12.52
N GLY A 332 -9.05 -4.41 -11.25
CA GLY A 332 -7.71 -4.88 -10.87
C GLY A 332 -7.58 -5.36 -9.44
N PRO A 333 -6.39 -5.77 -9.01
CA PRO A 333 -6.17 -6.40 -7.71
C PRO A 333 -6.33 -5.42 -6.55
N SER A 334 -6.35 -5.93 -5.31
CA SER A 334 -6.05 -5.11 -4.13
C SER A 334 -4.54 -4.92 -3.98
N ALA A 335 -4.14 -3.79 -3.42
CA ALA A 335 -2.74 -3.54 -3.07
C ALA A 335 -2.33 -4.40 -1.86
N PRO A 336 -1.08 -4.86 -1.79
CA PRO A 336 -0.54 -5.52 -0.61
C PRO A 336 -0.33 -4.53 0.54
N PHE A 337 -0.80 -4.87 1.73
CA PHE A 337 -0.73 -4.02 2.91
C PHE A 337 0.71 -3.73 3.36
N GLY A 338 1.12 -2.46 3.31
CA GLY A 338 2.47 -2.05 3.76
C GLY A 338 3.62 -2.54 2.87
N ALA A 339 3.29 -3.18 1.76
CA ALA A 339 4.23 -3.70 0.79
C ALA A 339 3.95 -3.09 -0.60
N ARG A 340 4.65 -3.60 -1.60
CA ARG A 340 4.53 -3.18 -2.99
C ARG A 340 4.59 -4.38 -3.92
N LYS A 341 5.47 -5.32 -3.59
CA LYS A 341 5.68 -6.54 -4.37
C LYS A 341 4.95 -7.73 -3.78
N GLY A 342 4.31 -8.51 -4.64
CA GLY A 342 3.93 -9.89 -4.37
C GLY A 342 4.98 -10.87 -4.92
N TYR A 343 4.80 -12.18 -4.70
CA TYR A 343 5.74 -13.19 -5.16
C TYR A 343 5.04 -14.40 -5.77
N VAL A 344 5.55 -14.86 -6.91
CA VAL A 344 5.09 -16.06 -7.60
C VAL A 344 6.15 -17.15 -7.54
N PRO A 345 5.81 -18.39 -7.17
CA PRO A 345 6.73 -19.51 -7.29
C PRO A 345 6.95 -19.87 -8.77
N TYR A 346 8.20 -19.78 -9.21
CA TYR A 346 8.68 -20.19 -10.54
C TYR A 346 9.64 -21.36 -10.41
N VAL A 347 9.30 -22.51 -10.99
CA VAL A 347 10.22 -23.65 -11.04
C VAL A 347 11.12 -23.48 -12.26
N ALA A 348 12.40 -23.21 -12.02
CA ALA A 348 13.37 -23.03 -13.10
C ALA A 348 13.63 -24.37 -13.83
N PRO A 349 13.36 -24.47 -15.14
CA PRO A 349 13.55 -25.70 -15.91
C PRO A 349 14.99 -26.23 -15.87
N GLU A 350 15.97 -25.34 -15.72
CA GLU A 350 17.39 -25.67 -15.76
C GLU A 350 17.88 -26.45 -14.55
N ASN A 351 17.22 -26.28 -13.39
CA ASN A 351 17.67 -26.89 -12.14
C ASN A 351 16.55 -27.47 -11.25
N GLY A 352 15.29 -27.36 -11.68
CA GLY A 352 14.12 -27.85 -10.95
C GLY A 352 13.85 -27.15 -9.61
N LYS A 353 14.56 -26.05 -9.29
CA LYS A 353 14.36 -25.30 -8.04
C LYS A 353 13.27 -24.26 -8.22
N THR A 354 12.49 -24.06 -7.16
CA THR A 354 11.50 -23.00 -7.10
C THR A 354 12.14 -21.68 -6.64
N TYR A 355 12.06 -20.68 -7.50
CA TYR A 355 12.42 -19.28 -7.24
C TYR A 355 11.15 -18.47 -6.96
N GLN A 356 11.26 -17.40 -6.18
CA GLN A 356 10.15 -16.49 -5.91
C GLN A 356 10.34 -15.25 -6.77
N LEU A 357 9.56 -15.13 -7.84
CA LEU A 357 9.64 -13.99 -8.76
C LEU A 357 8.79 -12.85 -8.21
N PRO A 358 9.37 -11.64 -8.05
CA PRO A 358 8.62 -10.49 -7.58
C PRO A 358 7.69 -9.96 -8.69
N VAL A 359 6.47 -9.60 -8.32
CA VAL A 359 5.50 -8.90 -9.18
C VAL A 359 5.12 -7.59 -8.51
N ASP A 360 5.03 -6.49 -9.27
CA ASP A 360 4.70 -5.17 -8.71
C ASP A 360 3.17 -4.97 -8.64
N LEU A 361 2.62 -5.23 -7.47
CA LEU A 361 1.20 -5.01 -7.18
C LEU A 361 0.91 -3.55 -6.77
N GLY A 362 1.93 -2.70 -6.76
CA GLY A 362 1.84 -1.30 -6.33
C GLY A 362 1.64 -1.14 -4.82
N PRO A 363 1.98 0.03 -4.26
CA PRO A 363 1.72 0.32 -2.86
C PRO A 363 0.25 0.70 -2.63
N ASP A 364 -0.24 0.53 -1.40
CA ASP A 364 -1.57 0.98 -0.99
C ASP A 364 -1.62 2.49 -0.71
N ALA A 365 -0.49 3.19 -0.59
CA ALA A 365 -0.40 4.63 -0.37
C ALA A 365 0.80 5.26 -1.10
N ALA A 366 0.81 6.60 -1.19
CA ALA A 366 1.89 7.36 -1.84
C ALA A 366 3.28 7.09 -1.23
N ILE A 367 3.32 6.88 0.09
CA ILE A 367 4.53 6.61 0.87
C ILE A 367 4.28 5.43 1.82
N PRO A 368 5.34 4.68 2.18
CA PRO A 368 5.18 3.52 3.04
C PRO A 368 4.93 3.91 4.51
N THR A 369 3.86 3.38 5.10
CA THR A 369 3.48 3.64 6.51
C THR A 369 3.72 2.45 7.45
N GLN A 370 4.09 1.28 6.92
CA GLN A 370 4.26 0.06 7.70
C GLN A 370 5.72 -0.33 7.90
N VAL A 371 6.05 -0.70 9.14
CA VAL A 371 7.34 -1.27 9.54
C VAL A 371 7.43 -2.73 9.08
N ARG A 372 8.52 -3.08 8.39
CA ARG A 372 8.81 -4.45 7.97
C ARG A 372 9.40 -5.23 9.13
N LEU A 373 8.53 -5.88 9.88
CA LEU A 373 8.90 -6.66 11.06
C LEU A 373 8.32 -8.08 10.97
N PRO A 374 9.13 -9.14 11.09
CA PRO A 374 8.61 -10.50 11.13
C PRO A 374 7.79 -10.75 12.40
N PHE A 375 6.98 -11.79 12.41
CA PHE A 375 6.33 -12.26 13.63
C PHE A 375 7.19 -13.32 14.32
N TRP A 376 7.18 -13.31 15.66
CA TRP A 376 7.67 -14.42 16.44
C TRP A 376 6.67 -15.58 16.43
N PHE A 377 7.18 -16.79 16.66
CA PHE A 377 6.41 -18.03 16.74
C PHE A 377 5.71 -18.43 15.42
N GLY A 378 5.12 -19.63 15.43
CA GLY A 378 4.44 -20.17 14.25
C GLY A 378 3.16 -19.41 13.91
N GLY A 379 2.90 -19.23 12.61
CA GLY A 379 1.71 -18.56 12.11
C GLY A 379 1.97 -17.82 10.80
N PRO A 380 0.95 -17.16 10.23
CA PRO A 380 1.11 -16.38 9.01
C PRO A 380 2.07 -15.21 9.24
N GLN A 381 2.99 -15.02 8.31
CA GLN A 381 3.94 -13.88 8.28
C GLN A 381 3.43 -12.72 7.40
N TYR A 382 2.35 -12.94 6.63
CA TYR A 382 1.72 -11.96 5.74
C TYR A 382 2.67 -11.31 4.72
N ASN A 383 3.74 -12.01 4.35
CA ASN A 383 4.68 -11.60 3.31
C ASN A 383 4.56 -12.46 2.04
N ARG A 384 4.09 -13.71 2.16
CA ARG A 384 3.93 -14.69 1.06
C ARG A 384 2.81 -15.70 1.39
N PRO A 385 1.57 -15.50 0.91
CA PRO A 385 1.07 -14.31 0.21
C PRO A 385 1.02 -13.07 1.12
N PRO A 386 1.07 -11.85 0.54
CA PRO A 386 0.89 -10.62 1.29
C PRO A 386 -0.53 -10.51 1.86
N LEU A 387 -0.71 -9.78 2.96
CA LEU A 387 -2.05 -9.37 3.41
C LEU A 387 -2.59 -8.30 2.44
N SER A 388 -3.87 -8.37 2.09
CA SER A 388 -4.58 -7.33 1.35
C SER A 388 -4.64 -6.04 2.18
N SER A 389 -4.46 -4.89 1.55
CA SER A 389 -4.66 -3.60 2.22
C SER A 389 -6.14 -3.23 2.34
N GLY A 390 -7.02 -3.92 1.60
CA GLY A 390 -8.41 -3.50 1.40
C GLY A 390 -8.56 -2.29 0.47
N PHE A 391 -7.47 -1.79 -0.11
CA PHE A 391 -7.46 -0.66 -1.04
C PHE A 391 -6.83 -1.04 -2.38
N ALA A 392 -7.14 -0.28 -3.42
CA ALA A 392 -6.51 -0.40 -4.73
C ALA A 392 -5.06 0.13 -4.75
N PRO A 393 -4.21 -0.28 -5.71
CA PRO A 393 -2.89 0.29 -5.92
C PRO A 393 -2.97 1.81 -6.11
N TYR A 394 -2.14 2.55 -5.37
CA TYR A 394 -2.27 4.00 -5.21
C TYR A 394 -2.37 4.77 -6.54
N ALA A 395 -1.55 4.40 -7.54
CA ALA A 395 -1.52 5.07 -8.83
C ALA A 395 -2.83 4.89 -9.62
N LEU A 396 -3.37 3.66 -9.67
CA LEU A 396 -4.63 3.35 -10.33
C LEU A 396 -5.82 3.94 -9.56
N ALA A 397 -5.81 3.85 -8.23
CA ALA A 397 -6.81 4.46 -7.36
C ALA A 397 -6.89 5.99 -7.60
N ARG A 398 -5.74 6.65 -7.61
CA ARG A 398 -5.66 8.09 -7.88
C ARG A 398 -6.14 8.44 -9.28
N MET A 399 -5.82 7.63 -10.29
CA MET A 399 -6.31 7.82 -11.66
C MET A 399 -7.85 7.83 -11.72
N VAL A 400 -8.52 6.88 -11.06
CA VAL A 400 -10.00 6.85 -11.06
C VAL A 400 -10.59 7.99 -10.24
N THR A 401 -10.00 8.30 -9.08
CA THR A 401 -10.47 9.37 -8.18
C THR A 401 -10.39 10.74 -8.85
N GLU A 402 -9.27 11.04 -9.51
CA GLU A 402 -9.03 12.32 -10.18
C GLU A 402 -9.79 12.48 -11.51
N THR A 403 -10.37 11.39 -12.05
CA THR A 403 -11.14 11.43 -13.30
C THR A 403 -12.64 11.20 -13.10
N GLY A 404 -13.09 10.92 -11.88
CA GLY A 404 -14.51 10.72 -11.57
C GLY A 404 -15.06 9.37 -12.03
N GLY A 405 -14.21 8.35 -12.16
CA GLY A 405 -14.62 6.97 -12.44
C GLY A 405 -14.55 6.07 -11.21
N ILE A 406 -14.43 4.76 -11.42
CA ILE A 406 -14.54 3.75 -10.36
C ILE A 406 -13.44 2.69 -10.46
N TYR A 407 -12.82 2.34 -9.34
CA TYR A 407 -11.94 1.17 -9.23
C TYR A 407 -12.72 -0.04 -8.70
N PHE A 408 -12.83 -1.10 -9.47
CA PHE A 408 -13.41 -2.37 -9.06
C PHE A 408 -12.31 -3.32 -8.61
N MET A 409 -12.16 -3.48 -7.29
CA MET A 409 -11.22 -4.46 -6.73
C MET A 409 -11.67 -5.87 -7.08
N SER A 410 -10.81 -6.66 -7.70
CA SER A 410 -11.13 -8.01 -8.15
C SER A 410 -10.06 -9.03 -7.80
N ASN A 411 -10.49 -10.27 -7.58
CA ASN A 411 -9.64 -11.42 -7.30
C ASN A 411 -9.03 -12.05 -8.56
N MET A 412 -8.76 -11.24 -9.60
CA MET A 412 -8.24 -11.71 -10.90
C MET A 412 -6.87 -12.37 -10.79
N THR A 413 -6.11 -12.00 -9.76
CA THR A 413 -4.83 -12.60 -9.41
C THR A 413 -5.05 -14.00 -8.84
N THR A 414 -5.12 -15.02 -9.70
CA THR A 414 -5.36 -16.41 -9.26
C THR A 414 -4.09 -17.19 -8.95
N MET A 415 -2.91 -16.57 -9.11
CA MET A 415 -1.63 -17.25 -8.86
C MET A 415 -1.42 -17.47 -7.36
N ALA A 416 -1.21 -18.73 -6.97
CA ALA A 416 -0.93 -19.12 -5.59
C ALA A 416 0.31 -18.40 -5.06
N GLY A 417 0.15 -17.66 -3.95
CA GLY A 417 1.23 -16.87 -3.33
C GLY A 417 1.28 -15.40 -3.77
N LEU A 418 0.59 -15.03 -4.85
CA LEU A 418 0.55 -13.65 -5.35
C LEU A 418 -0.68 -12.88 -4.84
N ALA A 419 -1.84 -13.53 -4.82
CA ALA A 419 -3.10 -12.93 -4.40
C ALA A 419 -3.04 -12.43 -2.94
N PRO A 420 -3.22 -11.13 -2.68
CA PRO A 420 -3.27 -10.65 -1.32
C PRO A 420 -4.43 -11.30 -0.55
N ILE A 421 -4.15 -11.78 0.65
CA ILE A 421 -5.15 -12.49 1.48
C ILE A 421 -5.89 -11.53 2.40
N GLY A 422 -7.15 -11.82 2.69
CA GLY A 422 -8.00 -11.00 3.56
C GLY A 422 -9.04 -10.20 2.77
N HIS A 423 -10.28 -10.30 3.23
CA HIS A 423 -11.42 -9.54 2.73
C HIS A 423 -11.89 -8.64 3.85
N PHE A 424 -12.07 -7.36 3.55
CA PHE A 424 -12.41 -6.33 4.52
C PHE A 424 -13.65 -5.59 4.03
N ASP A 425 -14.51 -5.24 4.97
CA ASP A 425 -15.73 -4.46 4.72
C ASP A 425 -15.35 -3.01 4.40
N ALA A 426 -15.83 -2.45 3.27
CA ALA A 426 -15.40 -1.10 2.89
C ALA A 426 -15.94 0.00 3.81
N ALA A 427 -17.11 -0.17 4.42
CA ALA A 427 -17.60 0.82 5.37
C ALA A 427 -16.63 0.97 6.55
N SER A 428 -16.08 -0.15 7.01
CA SER A 428 -15.04 -0.20 8.04
C SER A 428 -13.68 0.35 7.56
N MET A 429 -13.36 0.20 6.27
CA MET A 429 -12.08 0.66 5.70
C MET A 429 -12.06 2.15 5.34
N ARG A 430 -13.22 2.76 5.05
CA ARG A 430 -13.35 4.15 4.57
C ARG A 430 -12.59 5.20 5.41
N PRO A 431 -12.60 5.17 6.76
CA PRO A 431 -11.84 6.12 7.57
C PRO A 431 -10.32 6.00 7.42
N PHE A 432 -9.83 4.87 6.88
CA PHE A 432 -8.43 4.54 6.72
C PHE A 432 -7.94 4.70 5.28
N GLU A 433 -8.74 5.31 4.41
CA GLU A 433 -8.39 5.54 3.02
C GLU A 433 -7.07 6.33 2.89
N PRO A 434 -6.21 5.96 1.92
CA PRO A 434 -5.04 6.76 1.56
C PRO A 434 -5.44 8.15 1.06
N ASP A 435 -4.61 9.16 1.32
CA ASP A 435 -4.81 10.49 0.75
C ASP A 435 -4.32 10.50 -0.71
N TYR A 436 -5.26 10.50 -1.65
CA TYR A 436 -5.01 10.50 -3.09
C TYR A 436 -4.65 11.88 -3.68
N LYS A 437 -4.55 12.95 -2.85
CA LYS A 437 -4.25 14.30 -3.37
C LYS A 437 -2.81 14.45 -3.86
N TYR A 438 -1.89 13.56 -3.44
CA TYR A 438 -0.46 13.73 -3.73
C TYR A 438 -0.08 13.19 -5.12
N SER A 439 0.42 14.08 -5.98
CA SER A 439 1.00 13.74 -7.29
C SER A 439 2.32 12.99 -7.20
N SER A 440 3.09 13.22 -6.14
CA SER A 440 4.37 12.57 -5.94
C SER A 440 4.62 12.21 -4.48
N PRO A 441 5.49 11.21 -4.20
CA PRO A 441 5.97 10.95 -2.86
C PRO A 441 6.59 12.20 -2.21
N ALA A 442 7.29 13.05 -2.98
CA ALA A 442 7.92 14.27 -2.46
C ALA A 442 6.90 15.28 -1.94
N ASP A 443 5.76 15.44 -2.62
CA ASP A 443 4.68 16.33 -2.16
C ASP A 443 4.03 15.79 -0.88
N CYS A 444 3.85 14.48 -0.80
CA CYS A 444 3.38 13.82 0.42
C CYS A 444 4.35 14.07 1.59
N LEU A 445 5.66 13.92 1.37
CA LEU A 445 6.68 14.17 2.39
C LEU A 445 6.69 15.60 2.90
N LYS A 446 6.53 16.60 2.02
CA LYS A 446 6.42 18.01 2.42
C LYS A 446 5.21 18.27 3.31
N ASP A 447 4.10 17.59 3.05
CA ASP A 447 2.88 17.75 3.86
C ASP A 447 3.03 17.05 5.20
N ILE A 448 3.47 15.78 5.21
CA ILE A 448 3.61 15.03 6.46
C ILE A 448 4.71 15.59 7.38
N ALA A 449 5.70 16.33 6.85
CA ALA A 449 6.73 17.03 7.64
C ALA A 449 6.14 17.98 8.70
N LYS A 450 4.93 18.48 8.50
CA LYS A 450 4.20 19.34 9.43
C LYS A 450 3.55 18.57 10.58
N HIS A 451 3.52 17.23 10.49
CA HIS A 451 2.86 16.34 11.44
C HIS A 451 3.90 15.38 12.06
N PRO A 452 4.37 15.65 13.30
CA PRO A 452 5.42 14.86 13.93
C PRO A 452 5.15 13.36 13.98
N LEU A 453 3.89 12.96 14.27
CA LEU A 453 3.48 11.56 14.32
C LEU A 453 3.67 10.87 12.96
N ARG A 454 3.22 11.53 11.88
CA ARG A 454 3.31 10.99 10.51
C ARG A 454 4.76 10.84 10.06
N MET A 455 5.60 11.82 10.37
CA MET A 455 7.03 11.73 10.11
C MET A 455 7.69 10.59 10.89
N ALA A 456 7.37 10.41 12.17
CA ALA A 456 7.92 9.31 12.96
C ALA A 456 7.54 7.94 12.36
N VAL A 457 6.28 7.76 11.95
CA VAL A 457 5.81 6.54 11.27
C VAL A 457 6.54 6.31 9.95
N TYR A 458 6.67 7.34 9.11
CA TYR A 458 7.40 7.24 7.85
C TYR A 458 8.87 6.89 8.07
N ASN A 459 9.54 7.58 9.00
CA ASN A 459 10.95 7.35 9.33
C ASN A 459 11.17 5.93 9.86
N ALA A 460 10.30 5.43 10.73
CA ALA A 460 10.37 4.06 11.23
C ALA A 460 10.16 3.02 10.12
N SER A 461 9.20 3.28 9.24
CA SER A 461 8.92 2.47 8.05
C SER A 461 10.15 2.42 7.13
N MET A 462 10.82 3.55 6.88
CA MET A 462 12.06 3.60 6.10
C MET A 462 13.23 2.92 6.81
N ALA A 463 13.43 3.19 8.10
CA ALA A 463 14.45 2.55 8.92
C ALA A 463 14.31 1.02 8.90
N SER A 464 13.09 0.48 8.95
CA SER A 464 12.85 -0.97 8.90
C SER A 464 13.19 -1.64 7.57
N ARG A 465 13.37 -0.86 6.49
CA ARG A 465 13.83 -1.38 5.20
C ARG A 465 15.35 -1.48 5.17
N GLN A 466 16.04 -0.59 5.89
CA GLN A 466 17.49 -0.56 6.04
C GLN A 466 17.98 -1.52 7.13
N PHE A 467 17.35 -1.49 8.30
CA PHE A 467 17.64 -2.33 9.46
C PHE A 467 16.62 -3.46 9.54
N GLN A 468 17.05 -4.70 9.35
CA GLN A 468 16.16 -5.85 9.28
C GLN A 468 16.41 -6.79 10.46
N ALA A 469 15.43 -6.91 11.36
CA ALA A 469 15.48 -7.90 12.42
C ALA A 469 15.40 -9.32 11.83
N ASN A 470 16.11 -10.27 12.45
CA ASN A 470 16.00 -11.67 12.06
C ASN A 470 14.59 -12.19 12.39
N SER A 471 14.22 -13.30 11.74
CA SER A 471 12.99 -14.03 12.11
C SER A 471 13.11 -14.63 13.52
N THR A 472 12.08 -15.36 13.96
CA THR A 472 12.07 -16.02 15.28
C THR A 472 13.39 -16.79 15.53
N PRO A 473 14.06 -16.60 16.68
CA PRO A 473 15.24 -17.39 17.02
C PRO A 473 14.90 -18.86 17.20
N ARG A 474 15.90 -19.72 17.38
CA ARG A 474 15.66 -21.15 17.61
C ARG A 474 14.95 -21.37 18.95
N LEU A 475 13.69 -21.79 18.89
CA LEU A 475 12.89 -22.06 20.10
C LEU A 475 12.96 -23.52 20.58
N ASP A 476 13.63 -24.39 19.83
CA ASP A 476 13.86 -25.78 20.19
C ASP A 476 15.36 -26.05 20.06
N ILE A 477 16.02 -26.28 21.20
CA ILE A 477 17.47 -26.39 21.29
C ILE A 477 17.83 -27.68 22.03
N ARG A 478 18.60 -28.55 21.36
CA ARG A 478 19.26 -29.69 22.01
C ARG A 478 20.70 -29.34 22.35
N VAL A 479 21.11 -29.71 23.55
CA VAL A 479 22.44 -29.42 24.09
C VAL A 479 23.07 -30.68 24.69
N THR A 480 24.34 -30.60 25.01
CA THR A 480 25.11 -31.63 25.71
C THR A 480 25.84 -31.00 26.90
N PRO A 481 26.28 -31.80 27.88
CA PRO A 481 27.05 -31.30 29.03
C PRO A 481 28.27 -30.44 28.63
N GLY A 482 28.90 -30.74 27.49
CA GLY A 482 30.11 -30.06 27.03
C GLY A 482 29.87 -28.78 26.22
N ASN A 483 28.66 -28.52 25.73
CA ASN A 483 28.41 -27.39 24.81
C ASN A 483 27.26 -26.47 25.20
N PHE A 484 26.46 -26.79 26.23
CA PHE A 484 25.23 -26.05 26.54
C PHE A 484 25.47 -24.54 26.76
N LYS A 485 26.56 -24.16 27.44
CA LYS A 485 26.92 -22.74 27.65
C LYS A 485 27.24 -22.02 26.34
N GLN A 486 27.95 -22.68 25.43
CA GLN A 486 28.28 -22.13 24.13
C GLN A 486 27.01 -21.98 23.27
N VAL A 487 26.18 -23.02 23.22
CA VAL A 487 24.92 -22.99 22.46
C VAL A 487 23.98 -21.90 22.97
N ALA A 488 23.87 -21.73 24.30
CA ALA A 488 23.11 -20.63 24.88
C ALA A 488 23.71 -19.26 24.53
N SER A 489 25.04 -19.09 24.59
CA SER A 489 25.69 -17.84 24.17
C SER A 489 25.44 -17.52 22.69
N ASP A 490 25.47 -18.52 21.80
CA ASP A 490 25.21 -18.30 20.37
C ASP A 490 23.73 -17.99 20.10
N ALA A 491 22.82 -18.60 20.86
CA ALA A 491 21.41 -18.22 20.86
C ALA A 491 21.21 -16.75 21.31
N GLN A 492 21.91 -16.30 22.36
CA GLN A 492 21.88 -14.91 22.81
C GLN A 492 22.40 -13.93 21.74
N LYS A 493 23.49 -14.27 21.04
CA LYS A 493 24.01 -13.45 19.94
C LYS A 493 22.97 -13.27 18.83
N SER A 494 22.28 -14.34 18.44
CA SER A 494 21.27 -14.27 17.37
C SER A 494 20.12 -13.30 17.67
N VAL A 495 19.72 -13.20 18.94
CA VAL A 495 18.66 -12.28 19.37
C VAL A 495 19.18 -10.86 19.61
N ALA A 496 20.45 -10.71 20.02
CA ALA A 496 21.10 -9.42 20.19
C ALA A 496 21.20 -8.66 18.86
N GLU A 497 21.47 -9.35 17.75
CA GLU A 497 21.42 -8.76 16.41
C GLU A 497 20.03 -8.18 16.09
N SER A 498 18.97 -8.93 16.37
CA SER A 498 17.58 -8.46 16.15
C SER A 498 17.25 -7.28 17.06
N ALA A 499 17.65 -7.35 18.33
CA ALA A 499 17.46 -6.26 19.30
C ALA A 499 18.16 -4.97 18.86
N LEU A 500 19.38 -5.07 18.29
CA LEU A 500 20.09 -3.94 17.72
C LEU A 500 19.27 -3.28 16.60
N MET A 501 18.80 -4.08 15.63
CA MET A 501 18.01 -3.57 14.50
C MET A 501 16.70 -2.92 14.97
N ILE A 502 16.00 -3.55 15.92
CA ILE A 502 14.76 -3.00 16.50
C ILE A 502 15.03 -1.67 17.20
N ASN A 503 16.11 -1.57 17.98
CA ASN A 503 16.48 -0.33 18.65
C ASN A 503 16.84 0.79 17.66
N GLN A 504 17.51 0.48 16.54
CA GLN A 504 17.78 1.45 15.47
C GLN A 504 16.48 1.97 14.84
N ILE A 505 15.49 1.09 14.59
CA ILE A 505 14.19 1.52 14.07
C ILE A 505 13.44 2.37 15.11
N LEU A 506 13.49 2.01 16.40
CA LEU A 506 12.84 2.75 17.48
C LEU A 506 13.36 4.19 17.64
N GLN A 507 14.58 4.51 17.19
CA GLN A 507 15.10 5.88 17.19
C GLN A 507 14.28 6.84 16.33
N ALA A 508 13.48 6.33 15.39
CA ALA A 508 12.55 7.15 14.61
C ALA A 508 11.39 7.72 15.45
N PHE A 509 11.16 7.21 16.67
CA PHE A 509 10.14 7.65 17.60
C PHE A 509 10.79 8.46 18.75
N PRO A 510 10.76 9.80 18.70
CA PRO A 510 11.35 10.63 19.75
C PRO A 510 10.58 10.49 21.06
N ARG A 511 11.23 10.80 22.18
CA ARG A 511 10.59 10.76 23.51
C ARG A 511 9.36 11.68 23.54
N GLY A 512 8.24 11.19 24.06
CA GLY A 512 7.00 11.96 24.19
C GLY A 512 6.15 12.03 22.91
N ILE A 513 6.55 11.34 21.83
CA ILE A 513 5.78 11.28 20.57
C ILE A 513 4.37 10.72 20.76
N GLU A 514 4.14 9.95 21.82
CA GLU A 514 2.83 9.43 22.21
C GLU A 514 1.79 10.54 22.39
N GLN A 515 2.19 11.75 22.79
CA GLN A 515 1.26 12.88 22.93
C GLN A 515 0.68 13.33 21.59
N ALA A 516 1.47 13.23 20.51
CA ALA A 516 1.01 13.56 19.16
C ALA A 516 -0.07 12.58 18.64
N TYR A 517 -0.22 11.41 19.28
CA TYR A 517 -1.29 10.47 18.95
C TYR A 517 -2.67 11.05 19.21
N HIS A 518 -2.82 11.80 20.31
CA HIS A 518 -4.11 12.33 20.76
C HIS A 518 -4.59 13.50 19.90
N THR A 519 -3.69 14.19 19.20
CA THR A 519 -3.98 15.33 18.34
C THR A 519 -4.01 14.99 16.85
N GLU A 520 -3.59 13.78 16.45
CA GLU A 520 -3.65 13.35 15.06
C GLU A 520 -5.10 13.10 14.61
N LEU A 521 -5.53 13.83 13.60
CA LEU A 521 -6.90 13.78 13.08
C LEU A 521 -7.12 12.60 12.13
N SER A 522 -6.08 12.11 11.46
CA SER A 522 -6.21 11.00 10.52
C SER A 522 -6.23 9.64 11.24
N PRO A 523 -7.33 8.88 11.16
CA PRO A 523 -7.41 7.55 11.75
C PRO A 523 -6.31 6.63 11.21
N ARG A 524 -6.04 6.68 9.90
CA ARG A 524 -4.97 5.91 9.23
C ARG A 524 -3.61 6.14 9.89
N TRP A 525 -3.22 7.38 10.12
CA TRP A 525 -1.92 7.70 10.70
C TRP A 525 -1.82 7.35 12.18
N ARG A 526 -2.90 7.56 12.95
CA ARG A 526 -2.98 7.11 14.34
C ARG A 526 -2.75 5.61 14.47
N VAL A 527 -3.53 4.80 13.74
CA VAL A 527 -3.41 3.35 13.86
C VAL A 527 -2.12 2.82 13.25
N ALA A 528 -1.57 3.48 12.22
CA ALA A 528 -0.23 3.15 11.71
C ALA A 528 0.86 3.39 12.77
N PHE A 529 0.79 4.49 13.53
CA PHE A 529 1.67 4.74 14.67
C PHE A 529 1.53 3.68 15.75
N ALA A 530 0.31 3.44 16.24
CA ALA A 530 0.07 2.49 17.32
C ALA A 530 0.53 1.07 16.92
N LEU A 531 0.28 0.66 15.67
CA LEU A 531 0.71 -0.63 15.15
C LEU A 531 2.24 -0.71 15.04
N ALA A 532 2.88 0.27 14.43
CA ALA A 532 4.34 0.28 14.26
C ALA A 532 5.06 0.29 15.61
N TYR A 533 4.67 1.20 16.49
CA TYR A 533 5.28 1.40 17.79
C TYR A 533 5.03 0.19 18.70
N GLY A 534 3.78 -0.27 18.81
CA GLY A 534 3.41 -1.44 19.60
C GLY A 534 4.15 -2.71 19.18
N ARG A 535 4.24 -2.98 17.88
CA ARG A 535 4.97 -4.16 17.36
C ARG A 535 6.48 -4.11 17.62
N LEU A 536 7.10 -2.92 17.48
CA LEU A 536 8.53 -2.76 17.78
C LEU A 536 8.83 -2.95 19.27
N LEU A 537 8.00 -2.39 20.16
CA LEU A 537 8.13 -2.59 21.60
C LEU A 537 7.90 -4.06 22.00
N ALA A 538 6.90 -4.72 21.40
CA ALA A 538 6.64 -6.15 21.62
C ALA A 538 7.83 -7.02 21.23
N GLN A 539 8.40 -6.79 20.05
CA GLN A 539 9.60 -7.50 19.59
C GLN A 539 10.82 -7.21 20.46
N LYS A 540 11.02 -5.95 20.88
CA LYS A 540 12.06 -5.59 21.84
C LYS A 540 11.93 -6.42 23.13
N VAL A 541 10.73 -6.49 23.69
CA VAL A 541 10.42 -7.29 24.90
C VAL A 541 10.74 -8.76 24.70
N ARG A 542 10.31 -9.38 23.60
CA ARG A 542 10.60 -10.80 23.31
C ARG A 542 12.10 -11.08 23.15
N CYS A 543 12.84 -10.18 22.51
CA CYS A 543 14.29 -10.29 22.41
C CYS A 543 14.95 -10.32 23.80
N MET A 544 14.47 -9.49 24.73
CA MET A 544 15.01 -9.42 26.08
C MET A 544 14.62 -10.63 26.93
N GLU A 545 13.36 -11.10 26.86
CA GLU A 545 12.93 -12.34 27.54
C GLU A 545 13.72 -13.55 27.06
N TYR A 546 13.93 -13.68 25.76
CA TYR A 546 14.73 -14.76 25.20
C TYR A 546 16.19 -14.71 25.66
N ASN A 547 16.79 -13.51 25.66
CA ASN A 547 18.16 -13.31 26.13
C ASN A 547 18.29 -13.66 27.63
N TYR A 548 17.32 -13.22 28.44
CA TYR A 548 17.26 -13.52 29.88
C TYR A 548 17.10 -15.02 30.14
N ALA A 549 16.19 -15.68 29.44
CA ALA A 549 15.96 -17.12 29.56
C ALA A 549 17.23 -17.93 29.23
N CYS A 550 17.98 -17.53 28.20
CA CYS A 550 19.27 -18.16 27.88
C CYS A 550 20.33 -17.89 28.97
N ALA A 551 20.34 -16.71 29.59
CA ALA A 551 21.24 -16.39 30.68
C ALA A 551 20.96 -17.26 31.93
N GLN A 552 19.69 -17.43 32.30
CA GLN A 552 19.27 -18.31 33.39
C GLN A 552 19.73 -19.75 33.14
N LEU A 553 19.47 -20.30 31.95
CA LEU A 553 19.94 -21.65 31.58
C LEU A 553 21.46 -21.83 31.67
N LYS A 554 22.26 -20.79 31.43
CA LYS A 554 23.73 -20.85 31.56
C LYS A 554 24.21 -20.84 33.00
N ASN A 555 23.50 -20.13 33.87
CA ASN A 555 23.87 -19.90 35.26
C ASN A 555 23.34 -21.02 36.16
N ASP A 556 22.12 -21.49 35.92
CA ASP A 556 21.42 -22.43 36.81
C ASP A 556 21.75 -23.90 36.52
N LEU A 557 22.23 -24.22 35.32
CA LEU A 557 22.53 -25.59 34.91
C LEU A 557 24.02 -25.92 35.00
N THR A 558 24.32 -27.07 35.60
CA THR A 558 25.63 -27.70 35.56
C THR A 558 25.72 -28.73 34.42
N PRO A 559 26.94 -29.18 34.03
CA PRO A 559 27.08 -30.28 33.07
C PRO A 559 26.32 -31.55 33.48
N GLN A 560 26.23 -31.84 34.78
CA GLN A 560 25.52 -33.00 35.30
C GLN A 560 23.99 -32.86 35.16
N ASP A 561 23.45 -31.66 35.37
CA ASP A 561 22.04 -31.36 35.15
C ASP A 561 21.65 -31.54 33.69
N VAL A 562 22.48 -31.05 32.78
CA VAL A 562 22.27 -31.24 31.34
C VAL A 562 22.33 -32.73 30.99
N GLY A 563 23.28 -33.46 31.56
CA GLY A 563 23.47 -34.89 31.30
C GLY A 563 22.35 -35.81 31.80
N SER A 564 21.46 -35.32 32.67
CA SER A 564 20.45 -36.14 33.36
C SER A 564 19.01 -35.63 33.26
N LYS A 565 18.78 -34.31 33.17
CA LYS A 565 17.42 -33.72 33.22
C LYS A 565 17.11 -32.65 32.16
N SER A 566 18.11 -31.97 31.59
CA SER A 566 17.89 -30.75 30.80
C SER A 566 18.79 -30.63 29.56
N ASN A 567 18.78 -31.65 28.69
CA ASN A 567 19.50 -31.61 27.41
C ASN A 567 18.63 -31.16 26.22
N HIS A 568 17.36 -30.83 26.47
CA HIS A 568 16.44 -30.31 25.45
C HIS A 568 15.63 -29.15 26.03
N TRP A 569 15.82 -27.96 25.47
CA TRP A 569 15.15 -26.72 25.87
C TRP A 569 14.13 -26.32 24.82
N ILE A 570 12.90 -26.08 25.25
CA ILE A 570 11.79 -25.64 24.39
C ILE A 570 11.25 -24.33 24.94
N PHE A 571 11.40 -23.25 24.19
CA PHE A 571 10.92 -21.92 24.54
C PHE A 571 9.48 -21.74 24.06
N ARG A 572 8.57 -21.32 24.94
CA ARG A 572 7.14 -21.10 24.64
C ARG A 572 6.70 -19.72 25.11
N PRO A 573 5.77 -19.06 24.37
CA PRO A 573 5.12 -17.85 24.86
C PRO A 573 4.48 -18.10 26.22
N ASP A 574 4.54 -17.10 27.10
CA ASP A 574 3.97 -17.16 28.45
C ASP A 574 3.50 -15.77 28.87
N ASP A 575 2.41 -15.69 29.64
CA ASP A 575 1.90 -14.42 30.15
C ASP A 575 2.82 -13.82 31.21
N LYS A 576 3.61 -14.69 31.88
CA LYS A 576 4.57 -14.26 32.89
C LYS A 576 5.85 -13.75 32.27
N LEU A 577 6.16 -12.48 32.54
CA LEU A 577 7.47 -11.86 32.28
C LEU A 577 8.47 -12.23 33.38
N ASN A 578 9.66 -12.66 32.99
CA ASN A 578 10.67 -13.18 33.91
C ASN A 578 11.81 -12.17 34.19
N TYR A 579 11.91 -11.08 33.42
CA TYR A 579 12.92 -10.04 33.60
C TYR A 579 12.58 -8.96 34.66
N ALA A 580 13.43 -7.93 34.77
CA ALA A 580 13.32 -6.79 35.71
C ALA A 580 12.13 -5.82 35.47
N ALA A 581 11.77 -5.07 36.52
CA ALA A 581 10.60 -4.19 36.57
C ALA A 581 10.45 -3.15 35.43
N PRO A 582 11.51 -2.46 34.94
CA PRO A 582 11.38 -1.45 33.88
C PRO A 582 10.79 -1.99 32.57
N LEU A 583 11.07 -3.25 32.25
CA LEU A 583 10.61 -3.87 31.02
C LEU A 583 9.13 -4.27 31.08
N LYS A 584 8.57 -4.48 32.29
CA LYS A 584 7.13 -4.71 32.48
C LYS A 584 6.31 -3.48 32.07
N LYS A 585 6.88 -2.28 32.19
CA LYS A 585 6.25 -1.05 31.67
C LYS A 585 6.20 -1.09 30.14
N ILE A 586 7.33 -1.40 29.49
CA ILE A 586 7.41 -1.50 28.02
C ILE A 586 6.45 -2.58 27.46
N ALA A 587 6.34 -3.73 28.13
CA ALA A 587 5.40 -4.78 27.72
C ALA A 587 3.93 -4.34 27.82
N ARG A 588 3.57 -3.62 28.90
CA ARG A 588 2.23 -3.04 29.05
C ARG A 588 1.94 -1.99 27.98
N GLU A 589 2.90 -1.12 27.69
CA GLU A 589 2.78 -0.13 26.62
C GLU A 589 2.62 -0.80 25.25
N ALA A 590 3.46 -1.80 24.93
CA ALA A 590 3.36 -2.56 23.69
C ALA A 590 1.97 -3.18 23.51
N THR A 591 1.48 -3.86 24.55
CA THR A 591 0.16 -4.51 24.55
C THR A 591 -0.95 -3.48 24.39
N GLY A 592 -0.91 -2.39 25.16
CA GLY A 592 -1.92 -1.32 25.09
C GLY A 592 -1.98 -0.62 23.73
N TRP A 593 -0.83 -0.40 23.06
CA TRP A 593 -0.82 0.14 21.69
C TRP A 593 -1.43 -0.83 20.67
N LEU A 594 -1.14 -2.13 20.78
CA LEU A 594 -1.71 -3.13 19.88
C LEU A 594 -3.22 -3.32 20.12
N GLU A 595 -3.66 -3.32 21.37
CA GLU A 595 -5.08 -3.37 21.73
C GLU A 595 -5.83 -2.14 21.21
N LYS A 596 -5.24 -0.94 21.31
CA LYS A 596 -5.79 0.28 20.68
C LYS A 596 -6.02 0.10 19.18
N VAL A 597 -5.10 -0.53 18.45
CA VAL A 597 -5.28 -0.80 17.01
C VAL A 597 -6.48 -1.73 16.77
N VAL A 598 -6.61 -2.81 17.55
CA VAL A 598 -7.72 -3.75 17.42
C VAL A 598 -9.06 -3.05 17.71
N ASN A 599 -9.10 -2.15 18.69
CA ASN A 599 -10.31 -1.45 19.11
C ASN A 599 -10.69 -0.28 18.19
N GLU A 600 -9.71 0.47 17.69
CA GLU A 600 -9.95 1.65 16.83
C GLU A 600 -10.13 1.30 15.36
N ALA A 601 -9.58 0.18 14.89
CA ALA A 601 -9.68 -0.26 13.50
C ALA A 601 -10.14 -1.72 13.36
N PRO A 602 -11.26 -2.12 14.00
CA PRO A 602 -11.75 -3.49 13.92
C PRO A 602 -12.08 -3.87 12.47
N GLY A 603 -11.82 -5.13 12.11
CA GLY A 603 -12.11 -5.62 10.75
C GLY A 603 -11.21 -5.03 9.66
N THR A 604 -10.07 -4.42 10.02
CA THR A 604 -9.09 -3.88 9.06
C THR A 604 -7.79 -4.72 9.05
N PRO A 605 -6.93 -4.61 8.03
CA PRO A 605 -5.63 -5.26 8.04
C PRO A 605 -4.71 -4.78 9.18
N PHE A 606 -4.92 -3.56 9.70
CA PHE A 606 -4.20 -3.07 10.88
C PHE A 606 -4.50 -3.93 12.11
N ALA A 607 -5.80 -4.19 12.36
CA ALA A 607 -6.22 -5.05 13.47
C ALA A 607 -5.79 -6.50 13.28
N VAL A 608 -5.76 -7.03 12.04
CA VAL A 608 -5.23 -8.38 11.76
C VAL A 608 -3.76 -8.49 12.18
N MET A 609 -2.94 -7.48 11.85
CA MET A 609 -1.53 -7.45 12.22
C MET A 609 -1.35 -7.30 13.74
N ALA A 610 -2.13 -6.44 14.39
CA ALA A 610 -2.08 -6.25 15.84
C ALA A 610 -2.53 -7.51 16.60
N ALA A 611 -3.66 -8.10 16.22
CA ALA A 611 -4.17 -9.34 16.80
C ALA A 611 -3.20 -10.51 16.59
N ARG A 612 -2.51 -10.57 15.44
CA ARG A 612 -1.46 -11.58 15.21
C ARG A 612 -0.31 -11.42 16.20
N GLU A 613 0.07 -10.19 16.51
CA GLU A 613 1.13 -9.88 17.48
C GLU A 613 0.69 -10.23 18.91
N LEU A 614 -0.55 -9.88 19.29
CA LEU A 614 -1.16 -10.11 20.60
C LEU A 614 -1.48 -11.58 20.88
N LYS A 615 -1.70 -12.39 19.84
CA LYS A 615 -2.00 -13.82 19.95
C LYS A 615 -0.96 -14.56 20.82
N ASP A 616 0.31 -14.20 20.68
CA ASP A 616 1.39 -14.81 21.44
C ASP A 616 1.81 -13.84 22.56
N PRO A 617 1.66 -14.22 23.84
CA PRO A 617 2.11 -13.42 24.97
C PRO A 617 3.58 -12.98 24.85
N LEU A 618 3.90 -11.85 25.48
CA LEU A 618 5.22 -11.24 25.35
C LEU A 618 6.29 -11.92 26.22
N GLY A 619 5.89 -12.64 27.28
CA GLY A 619 6.78 -13.42 28.14
C GLY A 619 7.22 -14.73 27.50
N LEU A 620 8.26 -15.32 28.09
CA LEU A 620 8.83 -16.56 27.57
C LEU A 620 9.13 -17.56 28.69
N ARG A 621 8.51 -18.73 28.63
CA ARG A 621 8.82 -19.84 29.53
C ARG A 621 9.69 -20.88 28.84
N VAL A 622 10.68 -21.38 29.59
CA VAL A 622 11.55 -22.47 29.15
C VAL A 622 11.05 -23.80 29.70
N ILE A 623 10.70 -24.72 28.81
CA ILE A 623 10.40 -26.11 29.15
C ILE A 623 11.70 -26.91 28.99
N GLN A 624 12.19 -27.44 30.10
CA GLN A 624 13.38 -28.29 30.13
C GLN A 624 12.97 -29.77 30.07
N ARG A 625 13.63 -30.55 29.22
CA ARG A 625 13.41 -32.00 29.07
C ARG A 625 14.73 -32.74 28.95
N TYR A 626 14.67 -34.03 29.24
CA TYR A 626 15.73 -34.97 28.94
C TYR A 626 15.35 -35.91 27.81
N VAL A 627 16.19 -35.97 26.78
CA VAL A 627 16.11 -36.92 25.68
C VAL A 627 17.31 -37.86 25.82
N PRO A 628 17.10 -39.14 26.19
CA PRO A 628 18.21 -40.08 26.30
C PRO A 628 18.86 -40.29 24.94
N PRO A 629 20.18 -40.52 24.88
CA PRO A 629 20.86 -40.87 23.64
C PRO A 629 20.19 -42.11 23.03
N VAL A 630 19.96 -42.08 21.71
CA VAL A 630 19.37 -43.21 20.99
C VAL A 630 20.26 -44.43 21.24
N GLN A 631 19.74 -45.42 21.98
CA GLN A 631 20.45 -46.67 22.19
C GLN A 631 20.72 -47.29 20.82
N ARG A 632 21.99 -47.39 20.42
CA ARG A 632 22.37 -48.19 19.25
C ARG A 632 21.79 -49.57 19.51
N ARG A 633 20.88 -50.05 18.64
CA ARG A 633 20.46 -51.45 18.65
C ARG A 633 21.73 -52.29 18.73
N PRO A 634 21.85 -53.23 19.68
CA PRO A 634 23.01 -54.10 19.76
C PRO A 634 23.21 -54.70 18.36
N GLY A 635 24.38 -54.42 17.78
CA GLY A 635 24.72 -54.96 16.47
C GLY A 635 24.55 -56.47 16.54
N ARG A 636 23.85 -57.05 15.55
CA ARG A 636 23.71 -58.50 15.40
C ARG A 636 25.10 -59.14 15.60
N PRO A 637 25.24 -60.20 16.41
CA PRO A 637 26.54 -60.82 16.67
C PRO A 637 27.27 -61.03 15.35
N ARG A 638 28.47 -60.45 15.26
CA ARG A 638 29.32 -60.56 14.08
C ARG A 638 29.59 -62.06 13.89
N ALA A 639 29.11 -62.63 12.79
CA ALA A 639 29.42 -64.00 12.42
C ALA A 639 30.95 -64.20 12.49
N ALA A 640 31.35 -65.36 13.01
CA ALA A 640 32.74 -65.72 13.29
C ALA A 640 33.67 -65.33 12.13
N ALA A 641 34.82 -64.77 12.48
CA ALA A 641 35.84 -64.38 11.52
C ALA A 641 36.26 -65.60 10.68
N THR A 642 35.99 -65.55 9.38
CA THR A 642 36.65 -66.43 8.40
C THR A 642 38.17 -66.24 8.48
N PRO A 643 38.96 -67.32 8.40
CA PRO A 643 40.39 -67.28 8.65
C PRO A 643 41.13 -66.43 7.62
N ASN A 644 42.18 -65.76 8.11
CA ASN A 644 43.09 -64.86 7.40
C ASN A 644 43.48 -65.39 6.02
N ARG A 645 43.06 -64.69 4.96
CA ARG A 645 43.81 -64.70 3.70
C ARG A 645 44.99 -63.72 3.86
N PRO A 646 46.23 -64.12 3.54
CA PRO A 646 47.37 -63.23 3.64
C PRO A 646 47.15 -62.01 2.76
N ARG A 647 47.09 -60.83 3.39
CA ARG A 647 47.07 -59.55 2.69
C ARG A 647 48.43 -59.36 2.03
N VAL A 648 48.46 -59.42 0.72
CA VAL A 648 49.63 -59.03 -0.07
C VAL A 648 49.84 -57.53 0.17
N LEU A 649 50.88 -57.19 0.94
CA LEU A 649 51.36 -55.82 1.11
C LEU A 649 51.96 -55.38 -0.22
N PHE A 650 51.16 -54.78 -1.08
CA PHE A 650 51.69 -54.01 -2.19
C PHE A 650 52.44 -52.82 -1.61
N ALA A 651 53.75 -52.79 -1.85
CA ALA A 651 54.62 -51.68 -1.52
C ALA A 651 53.99 -50.36 -1.96
N ASN A 652 54.01 -49.37 -1.06
CA ASN A 652 53.56 -48.01 -1.31
C ASN A 652 54.28 -47.44 -2.54
N LYS A 653 53.63 -47.53 -3.71
CA LYS A 653 53.97 -46.68 -4.85
C LYS A 653 53.55 -45.28 -4.46
N ASN A 654 54.55 -44.39 -4.27
CA ASN A 654 54.40 -42.95 -4.07
C ASN A 654 53.18 -42.40 -4.84
N ARG A 655 52.05 -42.24 -4.15
CA ARG A 655 50.94 -41.45 -4.67
C ARG A 655 51.42 -40.01 -4.63
N LYS A 656 51.82 -39.51 -5.79
CA LYS A 656 51.95 -38.07 -6.02
C LYS A 656 50.70 -37.40 -5.44
N ASN A 657 50.92 -36.37 -4.63
CA ASN A 657 49.90 -35.43 -4.17
C ASN A 657 49.26 -34.76 -5.39
N THR A 658 48.28 -35.41 -6.02
CA THR A 658 47.34 -34.73 -6.91
C THR A 658 46.25 -34.12 -6.03
N PRO A 659 46.09 -32.79 -6.03
CA PRO A 659 45.01 -32.13 -5.32
C PRO A 659 43.66 -32.69 -5.80
N PRO A 660 42.63 -32.74 -4.94
CA PRO A 660 41.30 -33.19 -5.33
C PRO A 660 40.81 -32.38 -6.55
N PRO A 661 40.11 -33.01 -7.51
CA PRO A 661 39.58 -32.30 -8.66
C PRO A 661 38.76 -31.11 -8.18
N ARG A 662 39.00 -29.93 -8.78
CA ARG A 662 38.24 -28.72 -8.46
C ARG A 662 36.74 -29.07 -8.48
N PRO A 663 35.96 -28.65 -7.47
CA PRO A 663 34.51 -28.78 -7.51
C PRO A 663 34.02 -28.25 -8.86
N ALA A 664 33.12 -29.01 -9.52
CA ALA A 664 32.49 -28.53 -10.73
C ALA A 664 31.97 -27.11 -10.47
N PRO A 665 32.22 -26.14 -11.38
CA PRO A 665 31.73 -24.79 -11.20
C PRO A 665 30.23 -24.87 -10.93
N PRO A 666 29.70 -24.10 -9.96
CA PRO A 666 28.28 -24.12 -9.66
C PRO A 666 27.50 -23.92 -10.97
N PRO A 667 26.40 -24.66 -11.19
CA PRO A 667 25.60 -24.49 -12.39
C PRO A 667 25.27 -23.01 -12.55
N LYS A 668 25.40 -22.49 -13.77
CA LYS A 668 25.08 -21.10 -14.06
C LYS A 668 23.69 -20.78 -13.46
N PRO A 669 23.54 -19.67 -12.73
CA PRO A 669 22.24 -19.30 -12.19
C PRO A 669 21.23 -19.25 -13.35
N PRO A 670 20.01 -19.80 -13.16
CA PRO A 670 19.01 -19.81 -14.23
C PRO A 670 18.65 -18.37 -14.60
N ALA A 671 18.35 -18.16 -15.87
CA ALA A 671 17.85 -16.87 -16.33
C ALA A 671 16.39 -16.74 -15.87
N LEU A 672 16.19 -16.04 -14.75
CA LEU A 672 14.84 -15.83 -14.23
C LEU A 672 14.07 -14.90 -15.18
N PRO A 673 12.83 -15.24 -15.58
CA PRO A 673 12.01 -14.35 -16.36
C PRO A 673 11.67 -13.11 -15.51
N LYS A 674 11.57 -11.96 -16.17
CA LYS A 674 10.90 -10.80 -15.59
C LYS A 674 9.40 -11.07 -15.73
N LEU A 675 8.72 -11.07 -14.59
CA LEU A 675 7.27 -10.99 -14.54
C LEU A 675 6.92 -9.52 -14.58
#